data_AF-A0A7C3HCB6-F1
#
_entry.id   AF-A0A7C3HCB6-F1
#
_cell.length_a   1.000
_cell.length_b   1.000
_cell.length_c   1.000
_cell.angle_alpha   90.00
_cell.angle_beta   90.00
_cell.angle_gamma   90.00
#
_symmetry.space_group_name_H-M   'P 1'
#
loop_
_entity.id
_entity.type
_entity.pdbx_description
1 polymer ?
#
loop_
_entity_poly.entity_id
_entity_poly.type
_entity_poly.pdbx_seq_one_letter_code
_entity_poly.pdbx_strand_id
1 'polypeptide(L)'
;MPQSQARGRGARRAARSRVKSISVSGSSRPVARGLGYDRGHGAFMRLPLALVLVPFLAAAQPQGRITIEYPLEDSLFPPDFAPPTFLFQDSAASNTAWRAEVRFSDGGAPLRLEVQARWFEPGQVDYRAVADTNEMPKVPPEKASLRTWRPSREQWDEIKRRSLEKPATIVLEGFSSLEPDRTVSTGSVTIRTSKDPVGAPIFFRDVPLMPAQLERGVIKPLPPSALPLVAWRLRYVHEDESRLLIDDLPVCMNCHSFSRDGRTLGLDVDGPQNDKGLYALVPIRKETVIHNRDVIAWSNFRGKLGGKIRVGFMSQVSPDGQTVITMVNGSEFDRSQPVKGAGIAPELPQDVQGNFYVANFRDYRFLQVFYPTRGILAWYDRDSRQLKPLPGADDLDYVHTNATWSPDGKWIVFARARARDAYPPGAQLAERANDPNETQIQYDLYRIPFNGGRGGRAEPIAGASGNGMSNSFPKVSPDGRWIVFVQARNGLLMRPDSQLYIVPFEGGTPRRMNCNTPLMNSWHSFSPNGRWLVFSSKSRSPYTQMFLTHIDEQGNDSPAILIENATAANRAVNIPEFVNIGVDEWLKIEAPATEFYRISDRALALYRQGRFEEAIAEWKKALELDPQDAAAISNLGAALHGAGRMEDAARELARALELDPDNVRAHTNIGIALARSKKYDEAARHFERALELRPGDAQARSAYGGMLVETGDLEKALTHLRVALELTPDSPDALNNYAAALARAGRYQDSLPYFRKALEFEPNSAELHFNYGRALAVGGDVKTGLAHVEKAAQLSGNAEPVILERLAELYESAGRRTDALAAARRAEQAARLKGDETHAAKLAGMAQRLAR
;
A
#
# COMPACT_ATOMS: atom_id res chain seq x y z
N MET A 1 -38.22 -14.14 32.56
CA MET A 1 -39.25 -15.19 32.74
C MET A 1 -38.93 -16.35 31.79
N PRO A 2 -38.81 -17.60 32.27
CA PRO A 2 -38.20 -18.72 31.53
C PRO A 2 -39.18 -19.88 31.20
N GLN A 3 -38.62 -20.96 30.60
CA GLN A 3 -39.16 -22.33 30.33
C GLN A 3 -39.64 -22.55 28.89
N SER A 4 -39.13 -23.57 28.16
CA SER A 4 -39.44 -24.97 28.43
C SER A 4 -38.35 -26.01 28.04
N GLN A 5 -38.37 -27.11 28.80
CA GLN A 5 -37.59 -28.35 28.74
C GLN A 5 -38.18 -29.36 27.72
N ALA A 6 -37.37 -30.09 26.93
CA ALA A 6 -36.79 -31.45 27.13
C ALA A 6 -37.57 -32.64 26.53
N ARG A 7 -36.77 -33.63 26.07
CA ARG A 7 -36.96 -35.09 25.80
C ARG A 7 -36.42 -35.43 24.39
N GLY A 8 -35.60 -36.45 24.12
CA GLY A 8 -35.01 -37.53 24.89
C GLY A 8 -34.78 -38.78 24.01
N ARG A 9 -33.51 -39.25 23.94
CA ARG A 9 -33.01 -40.63 23.67
C ARG A 9 -33.21 -41.33 22.31
N GLY A 10 -32.12 -41.90 21.79
CA GLY A 10 -32.12 -42.91 20.71
C GLY A 10 -30.75 -43.50 20.32
N ALA A 11 -30.24 -44.43 21.14
CA ALA A 11 -29.38 -45.60 20.86
C ALA A 11 -28.18 -45.62 19.87
N ARG A 12 -27.09 -46.18 20.43
CA ARG A 12 -25.84 -46.71 19.83
C ARG A 12 -26.04 -47.69 18.66
N ARG A 13 -25.09 -47.73 17.73
CA ARG A 13 -24.46 -48.99 17.26
C ARG A 13 -23.09 -48.76 16.59
N ALA A 14 -22.11 -49.50 17.08
CA ALA A 14 -20.79 -49.69 16.49
C ALA A 14 -20.85 -50.73 15.35
N ALA A 15 -19.97 -50.61 14.35
CA ALA A 15 -19.64 -51.72 13.45
C ALA A 15 -18.13 -51.74 13.17
N ARG A 16 -17.55 -52.91 13.46
CA ARG A 16 -16.14 -53.29 13.31
C ARG A 16 -15.81 -53.71 11.87
N SER A 17 -14.54 -53.50 11.54
CA SER A 17 -13.64 -54.24 10.64
C SER A 17 -14.16 -55.48 9.90
N ARG A 18 -13.84 -55.58 8.60
CA ARG A 18 -13.50 -56.85 7.94
C ARG A 18 -12.38 -56.66 6.90
N VAL A 19 -11.24 -57.26 7.19
CA VAL A 19 -10.24 -57.74 6.24
C VAL A 19 -10.80 -59.00 5.58
N LYS A 20 -10.62 -59.16 4.25
CA LYS A 20 -10.58 -60.47 3.61
C LYS A 20 -9.59 -60.48 2.43
N SER A 21 -8.73 -61.48 2.52
CA SER A 21 -7.75 -62.02 1.58
C SER A 21 -8.31 -62.42 0.22
N ILE A 22 -7.45 -62.34 -0.81
CA ILE A 22 -7.55 -63.13 -2.04
C ILE A 22 -6.18 -63.77 -2.31
N SER A 23 -6.17 -65.10 -2.41
CA SER A 23 -5.20 -65.95 -3.11
C SER A 23 -6.01 -66.72 -4.17
N VAL A 24 -5.52 -67.09 -5.36
CA VAL A 24 -4.69 -68.30 -5.63
C VAL A 24 -4.24 -68.29 -7.11
N SER A 25 -3.03 -68.82 -7.36
CA SER A 25 -2.58 -69.74 -8.44
C SER A 25 -1.16 -69.35 -8.92
N GLY A 26 -0.19 -70.22 -9.18
CA GLY A 26 -0.08 -71.68 -9.19
C GLY A 26 0.93 -72.11 -10.28
N SER A 27 1.77 -73.12 -9.98
CA SER A 27 2.79 -73.83 -10.82
C SER A 27 4.19 -73.16 -10.93
N SER A 28 5.35 -73.85 -10.86
CA SER A 28 5.74 -75.27 -10.73
C SER A 28 7.25 -75.42 -10.40
N ARG A 29 7.60 -76.11 -9.29
CA ARG A 29 8.54 -77.27 -9.07
C ARG A 29 9.85 -77.48 -9.93
N PRO A 30 10.86 -78.31 -9.51
CA PRO A 30 11.65 -78.41 -8.23
C PRO A 30 13.15 -78.92 -8.37
N VAL A 31 13.78 -79.31 -7.22
CA VAL A 31 14.93 -80.25 -6.94
C VAL A 31 16.37 -79.71 -7.19
N ALA A 32 17.42 -79.90 -6.37
CA ALA A 32 17.80 -81.02 -5.50
C ALA A 32 18.76 -80.66 -4.34
N ARG A 33 18.78 -81.55 -3.33
CA ARG A 33 19.67 -81.60 -2.15
C ARG A 33 21.04 -82.22 -2.49
N GLY A 34 22.04 -81.92 -1.65
CA GLY A 34 23.23 -82.76 -1.46
C GLY A 34 23.93 -82.45 -0.13
N LEU A 35 23.87 -83.40 0.81
CA LEU A 35 24.61 -83.43 2.08
C LEU A 35 25.96 -84.11 1.87
N GLY A 36 26.97 -83.72 2.66
CA GLY A 36 28.23 -84.46 2.80
C GLY A 36 29.00 -84.02 4.04
N TYR A 37 29.01 -84.88 5.05
CA TYR A 37 29.85 -84.82 6.25
C TYR A 37 31.10 -85.66 5.98
N ASP A 38 32.29 -85.25 6.43
CA ASP A 38 33.30 -86.21 6.86
C ASP A 38 34.26 -85.65 7.93
N ARG A 39 34.68 -86.53 8.85
CA ARG A 39 35.52 -86.25 10.03
C ARG A 39 36.98 -86.69 9.76
N GLY A 40 37.94 -85.97 10.35
CA GLY A 40 39.33 -86.42 10.51
C GLY A 40 39.98 -85.85 11.77
N HIS A 41 40.40 -86.73 12.67
CA HIS A 41 41.22 -86.48 13.88
C HIS A 41 42.66 -86.12 13.45
N GLY A 42 43.57 -85.51 14.20
CA GLY A 42 43.71 -85.05 15.58
C GLY A 42 45.22 -84.82 15.83
N ALA A 43 45.61 -83.87 16.69
CA ALA A 43 46.89 -83.87 17.40
C ALA A 43 46.87 -82.85 18.55
N PHE A 44 47.12 -83.34 19.76
CA PHE A 44 47.28 -82.56 20.98
C PHE A 44 48.68 -81.94 21.04
N MET A 45 48.78 -80.65 21.38
CA MET A 45 49.94 -80.08 22.05
C MET A 45 49.46 -79.05 23.08
N ARG A 46 49.72 -79.31 24.36
CA ARG A 46 49.50 -78.39 25.49
C ARG A 46 50.79 -77.60 25.73
N LEU A 47 50.71 -76.27 25.86
CA LEU A 47 51.57 -75.39 26.68
C LEU A 47 51.15 -73.89 26.46
N PRO A 48 51.49 -72.96 27.38
CA PRO A 48 50.58 -72.44 28.40
C PRO A 48 49.96 -71.07 28.06
N LEU A 49 48.97 -70.71 28.88
CA LEU A 49 48.27 -69.44 28.95
C LEU A 49 49.26 -68.26 29.10
N ALA A 50 49.43 -67.47 28.04
CA ALA A 50 49.98 -66.12 28.12
C ALA A 50 48.84 -65.14 27.80
N LEU A 51 48.37 -64.44 28.84
CA LEU A 51 47.49 -63.29 28.71
C LEU A 51 48.25 -62.20 27.93
N VAL A 52 48.09 -62.15 26.62
CA VAL A 52 48.44 -60.97 25.84
C VAL A 52 47.26 -60.01 25.99
N LEU A 53 47.40 -59.02 26.88
CA LEU A 53 46.61 -57.81 26.80
C LEU A 53 46.87 -57.20 25.43
N VAL A 54 45.95 -57.42 24.50
CA VAL A 54 45.78 -56.51 23.38
C VAL A 54 45.23 -55.24 24.01
N PRO A 55 45.92 -54.09 23.95
CA PRO A 55 45.25 -52.85 24.27
C PRO A 55 44.12 -52.74 23.26
N PHE A 56 42.88 -52.78 23.74
CA PHE A 56 41.80 -52.17 23.00
C PHE A 56 42.23 -50.72 22.80
N LEU A 57 42.83 -50.44 21.63
CA LEU A 57 42.69 -49.15 21.00
C LEU A 57 41.19 -48.91 20.99
N ALA A 58 40.72 -48.12 21.95
CA ALA A 58 39.37 -47.61 21.95
C ALA A 58 39.24 -46.89 20.61
N ALA A 59 38.64 -47.57 19.64
CA ALA A 59 38.22 -46.95 18.41
C ALA A 59 37.43 -45.72 18.83
N ALA A 60 37.91 -44.54 18.43
CA ALA A 60 37.21 -43.29 18.67
C ALA A 60 35.77 -43.51 18.19
N GLN A 61 34.84 -43.65 19.14
CA GLN A 61 33.42 -43.69 18.82
C GLN A 61 33.12 -42.42 18.02
N PRO A 62 32.29 -42.49 16.97
CA PRO A 62 31.92 -41.30 16.22
C PRO A 62 31.34 -40.29 17.21
N GLN A 63 32.10 -39.23 17.51
CA GLN A 63 31.58 -38.09 18.26
C GLN A 63 30.36 -37.60 17.49
N GLY A 64 29.24 -37.41 18.20
CA GLY A 64 28.09 -36.74 17.62
C GLY A 64 28.51 -35.38 17.04
N ARG A 65 27.76 -34.92 16.04
CA ARG A 65 28.04 -33.64 15.40
C ARG A 65 27.05 -32.59 15.89
N ILE A 66 27.57 -31.46 16.35
CA ILE A 66 26.79 -30.25 16.50
C ILE A 66 26.92 -29.46 15.20
N THR A 67 25.78 -29.12 14.60
CA THR A 67 25.72 -28.22 13.44
C THR A 67 25.22 -26.88 13.92
N ILE A 68 26.07 -25.86 13.83
CA ILE A 68 25.69 -24.47 14.13
C ILE A 68 25.09 -23.88 12.86
N GLU A 69 23.78 -23.62 12.88
CA GLU A 69 23.05 -23.02 11.76
C GLU A 69 23.17 -21.49 11.72
N TYR A 70 23.40 -20.88 12.89
CA TYR A 70 23.63 -19.45 13.02
C TYR A 70 24.39 -19.13 14.31
N PRO A 71 25.33 -18.16 14.33
CA PRO A 71 25.88 -17.39 13.21
C PRO A 71 26.45 -18.26 12.08
N LEU A 72 26.56 -17.69 10.89
CA LEU A 72 27.23 -18.35 9.76
C LEU A 72 28.75 -18.28 9.96
N GLU A 73 29.49 -19.21 9.36
CA GLU A 73 30.96 -19.13 9.35
C GLU A 73 31.42 -17.77 8.79
N ASP A 74 32.43 -17.19 9.42
CA ASP A 74 32.98 -15.87 9.09
C ASP A 74 32.00 -14.69 9.25
N SER A 75 30.93 -14.84 10.03
CA SER A 75 30.04 -13.72 10.39
C SER A 75 30.84 -12.61 11.07
N LEU A 76 30.61 -11.36 10.63
CA LEU A 76 31.24 -10.16 11.16
C LEU A 76 30.20 -9.32 11.90
N PHE A 77 30.39 -9.14 13.20
CA PHE A 77 29.46 -8.39 14.06
C PHE A 77 29.95 -6.95 14.30
N PRO A 78 29.03 -5.96 14.32
CA PRO A 78 29.36 -4.63 14.80
C PRO A 78 29.77 -4.61 16.29
N PRO A 79 30.65 -3.69 16.71
CA PRO A 79 31.01 -3.54 18.11
C PRO A 79 29.80 -3.13 18.99
N ASP A 80 28.84 -2.42 18.41
CA ASP A 80 27.58 -2.01 19.04
C ASP A 80 26.45 -3.05 18.88
N PHE A 81 26.70 -4.24 18.35
CA PHE A 81 25.63 -5.24 18.18
C PHE A 81 25.24 -5.91 19.50
N ALA A 82 23.94 -6.06 19.73
CA ALA A 82 23.38 -6.85 20.84
C ALA A 82 23.79 -8.33 20.74
N PRO A 83 23.77 -9.11 21.83
CA PRO A 83 24.11 -10.53 21.79
C PRO A 83 23.24 -11.30 20.79
N PRO A 84 23.81 -12.06 19.82
CA PRO A 84 23.01 -12.83 18.88
C PRO A 84 22.49 -14.12 19.51
N THR A 85 21.38 -14.66 19.01
CA THR A 85 20.91 -15.99 19.39
C THR A 85 21.55 -17.04 18.48
N PHE A 86 22.43 -17.87 19.03
CA PHE A 86 22.99 -19.03 18.35
C PHE A 86 21.91 -20.07 18.10
N LEU A 87 21.88 -20.63 16.89
CA LEU A 87 20.99 -21.72 16.48
C LEU A 87 21.85 -22.95 16.18
N PHE A 88 21.56 -24.08 16.80
CA PHE A 88 22.32 -25.30 16.57
C PHE A 88 21.47 -26.56 16.71
N GLN A 89 21.87 -27.61 15.98
CA GLN A 89 21.32 -28.95 16.11
C GLN A 89 22.39 -29.90 16.60
N ASP A 90 22.02 -30.84 17.45
CA ASP A 90 22.93 -31.85 17.98
C ASP A 90 22.46 -33.24 17.58
N SER A 91 23.31 -34.00 16.90
CA SER A 91 22.97 -35.36 16.44
C SER A 91 23.00 -36.39 17.58
N ALA A 92 23.60 -36.07 18.74
CA ALA A 92 23.69 -36.99 19.86
C ALA A 92 22.44 -36.88 20.76
N ALA A 93 21.53 -37.86 20.63
CA ALA A 93 20.28 -37.90 21.39
C ALA A 93 20.47 -38.08 22.93
N SER A 94 21.66 -38.50 23.36
CA SER A 94 22.00 -38.73 24.78
C SER A 94 22.41 -37.45 25.54
N ASN A 95 22.47 -36.30 24.86
CA ASN A 95 22.93 -35.05 25.45
C ASN A 95 21.90 -34.40 26.36
N THR A 96 22.40 -33.95 27.52
CA THR A 96 21.61 -33.26 28.54
C THR A 96 22.17 -31.90 28.92
N ALA A 97 23.42 -31.59 28.56
CA ALA A 97 24.08 -30.33 28.84
C ALA A 97 25.03 -29.91 27.70
N TRP A 98 25.27 -28.61 27.58
CA TRP A 98 26.18 -28.04 26.57
C TRP A 98 27.10 -26.98 27.20
N ARG A 99 28.30 -26.85 26.63
CA ARG A 99 29.27 -25.80 26.96
C ARG A 99 29.78 -25.16 25.68
N ALA A 100 30.07 -23.87 25.73
CA ALA A 100 30.78 -23.17 24.67
C ALA A 100 32.19 -22.81 25.14
N GLU A 101 33.20 -23.15 24.36
CA GLU A 101 34.57 -22.67 24.53
C GLU A 101 34.89 -21.69 23.40
N VAL A 102 35.11 -20.42 23.74
CA VAL A 102 35.51 -19.38 22.79
C VAL A 102 37.03 -19.28 22.78
N ARG A 103 37.62 -19.65 21.64
CA ARG A 103 39.06 -19.60 21.39
C ARG A 103 39.39 -18.35 20.61
N PHE A 104 40.29 -17.54 21.16
CA PHE A 104 40.72 -16.29 20.55
C PHE A 104 42.08 -16.47 19.89
N SER A 105 42.28 -15.77 18.77
CA SER A 105 43.57 -15.73 18.08
C SER A 105 44.62 -14.84 18.77
N ASP A 106 44.27 -14.22 19.90
CA ASP A 106 45.17 -13.39 20.71
C ASP A 106 46.15 -14.19 21.60
N GLY A 107 46.02 -15.53 21.63
CA GLY A 107 46.86 -16.42 22.45
C GLY A 107 46.50 -16.43 23.95
N GLY A 108 45.48 -15.68 24.37
CA GLY A 108 44.98 -15.70 25.74
C GLY A 108 44.13 -16.93 26.04
N ALA A 109 43.86 -17.18 27.33
CA ALA A 109 43.04 -18.31 27.75
C ALA A 109 41.64 -18.28 27.10
N PRO A 110 41.07 -19.45 26.73
CA PRO A 110 39.74 -19.51 26.15
C PRO A 110 38.68 -19.11 27.17
N LEU A 111 37.61 -18.48 26.70
CA LEU A 111 36.45 -18.15 27.53
C LEU A 111 35.48 -19.34 27.53
N ARG A 112 35.19 -19.90 28.71
CA ARG A 112 34.27 -21.03 28.86
C ARG A 112 32.92 -20.55 29.37
N LEU A 113 31.85 -20.90 28.64
CA LEU A 113 30.50 -20.42 28.88
C LEU A 113 29.55 -21.62 29.04
N GLU A 114 28.64 -21.53 30.00
CA GLU A 114 27.53 -22.46 30.11
C GLU A 114 26.48 -22.17 29.03
N VAL A 115 26.02 -23.21 28.33
CA VAL A 115 25.05 -23.10 27.25
C VAL A 115 23.68 -23.53 27.77
N GLN A 116 22.85 -22.55 28.11
CA GLN A 116 21.45 -22.77 28.45
C GLN A 116 20.63 -23.03 27.18
N ALA A 117 20.75 -24.24 26.64
CA ALA A 117 20.07 -24.64 25.40
C ALA A 117 18.55 -24.71 25.60
N ARG A 118 17.81 -23.89 24.84
CA ARG A 118 16.35 -23.93 24.78
C ARG A 118 15.90 -24.51 23.46
N TRP A 119 14.68 -25.04 23.39
CA TRP A 119 14.10 -25.39 22.10
C TRP A 119 13.85 -24.13 21.29
N PHE A 120 13.97 -24.24 19.96
CA PHE A 120 13.55 -23.15 19.09
C PHE A 120 12.05 -22.91 19.24
N GLU A 121 11.70 -21.68 19.58
CA GLU A 121 10.33 -21.21 19.66
C GLU A 121 10.11 -20.13 18.59
N PRO A 122 8.93 -20.08 17.96
CA PRO A 122 8.56 -18.93 17.15
C PRO A 122 8.59 -17.66 18.02
N GLY A 123 9.00 -16.53 17.45
CA GLY A 123 8.97 -15.25 18.17
C GLY A 123 7.55 -14.85 18.60
N GLN A 124 7.45 -13.79 19.41
CA GLN A 124 6.17 -13.27 19.91
C GLN A 124 5.15 -13.05 18.79
N VAL A 125 3.89 -13.43 19.02
CA VAL A 125 2.78 -13.21 18.09
C VAL A 125 1.97 -11.98 18.51
N ASP A 126 1.69 -11.09 17.57
CA ASP A 126 0.70 -10.01 17.75
C ASP A 126 -0.70 -10.56 17.43
N TYR A 127 -1.47 -10.88 18.46
CA TYR A 127 -2.82 -11.44 18.32
C TYR A 127 -3.83 -10.48 17.70
N ARG A 128 -3.56 -9.17 17.67
CA ARG A 128 -4.41 -8.20 16.95
C ARG A 128 -4.30 -8.37 15.43
N ALA A 129 -3.18 -8.93 14.97
CA ALA A 129 -2.89 -9.19 13.55
C ALA A 129 -3.28 -10.62 13.12
N VAL A 130 -4.16 -11.29 13.87
CA VAL A 130 -4.65 -12.64 13.55
C VAL A 130 -6.11 -12.54 13.09
N ALA A 131 -6.37 -13.03 11.88
CA ALA A 131 -7.70 -13.25 11.31
C ALA A 131 -7.88 -14.74 10.95
N ASP A 132 -9.13 -15.15 10.69
CA ASP A 132 -9.49 -16.56 10.38
C ASP A 132 -8.75 -17.17 9.18
N THR A 133 -8.14 -16.33 8.35
CA THR A 133 -7.41 -16.71 7.14
C THR A 133 -5.89 -16.64 7.29
N ASN A 134 -5.38 -16.24 8.46
CA ASN A 134 -3.95 -16.21 8.74
C ASN A 134 -3.45 -17.59 9.19
N GLU A 135 -2.28 -17.99 8.69
CA GLU A 135 -1.55 -19.12 9.26
C GLU A 135 -0.68 -18.62 10.42
N MET A 136 -0.92 -19.17 11.63
CA MET A 136 -0.11 -18.88 12.81
C MET A 136 1.34 -19.35 12.61
N PRO A 137 2.36 -18.60 13.09
CA PRO A 137 3.74 -19.06 13.09
C PRO A 137 3.85 -20.41 13.82
N LYS A 138 4.24 -21.44 13.08
CA LYS A 138 4.53 -22.78 13.63
C LYS A 138 6.02 -23.03 13.52
N VAL A 139 6.57 -23.85 14.41
CA VAL A 139 7.91 -24.40 14.21
C VAL A 139 7.84 -25.35 13.01
N PRO A 140 8.56 -25.06 11.91
CA PRO A 140 8.61 -25.98 10.78
C PRO A 140 9.21 -27.32 11.23
N PRO A 141 8.76 -28.48 10.70
CA PRO A 141 9.29 -29.79 11.09
C PRO A 141 10.82 -29.88 11.03
N GLU A 142 11.44 -29.23 10.05
CA GLU A 142 12.90 -29.17 9.88
C GLU A 142 13.63 -28.39 10.99
N LYS A 143 12.92 -27.54 11.74
CA LYS A 143 13.45 -26.79 12.89
C LYS A 143 13.06 -27.39 14.24
N ALA A 144 12.34 -28.53 14.26
CA ALA A 144 11.83 -29.13 15.50
C ALA A 144 12.96 -29.62 16.43
N SER A 145 14.11 -29.99 15.88
CA SER A 145 15.32 -30.39 16.62
C SER A 145 16.24 -29.21 16.97
N LEU A 146 15.90 -28.00 16.53
CA LEU A 146 16.77 -26.83 16.66
C LEU A 146 16.78 -26.33 18.11
N ARG A 147 17.98 -26.04 18.60
CA ARG A 147 18.24 -25.44 19.90
C ARG A 147 18.70 -24.00 19.75
N THR A 148 18.45 -23.21 20.78
CA THR A 148 18.85 -21.81 20.86
C THR A 148 19.71 -21.55 22.09
N TRP A 149 20.67 -20.65 21.95
CA TRP A 149 21.48 -20.14 23.06
C TRP A 149 21.85 -18.68 22.81
N ARG A 150 21.74 -17.83 23.82
CA ARG A 150 22.14 -16.42 23.75
C ARG A 150 23.15 -16.16 24.87
N PRO A 151 24.38 -15.71 24.58
CA PRO A 151 25.31 -15.30 25.62
C PRO A 151 24.77 -14.07 26.37
N SER A 152 25.19 -13.88 27.62
CA SER A 152 24.88 -12.65 28.36
C SER A 152 25.54 -11.44 27.69
N ARG A 153 25.05 -10.23 27.99
CA ARG A 153 25.65 -8.99 27.45
C ARG A 153 27.13 -8.88 27.83
N GLU A 154 27.48 -9.16 29.08
CA GLU A 154 28.87 -9.16 29.56
C GLU A 154 29.75 -10.17 28.80
N GLN A 155 29.26 -11.40 28.62
CA GLN A 155 29.97 -12.43 27.87
C GLN A 155 30.16 -12.03 26.40
N TRP A 156 29.13 -11.44 25.79
CA TRP A 156 29.19 -10.97 24.42
C TRP A 156 30.13 -9.79 24.23
N ASP A 157 30.13 -8.83 25.17
CA ASP A 157 31.05 -7.69 25.14
C ASP A 157 32.51 -8.14 25.31
N GLU A 158 32.77 -9.17 26.12
CA GLU A 158 34.08 -9.83 26.20
C GLU A 158 34.50 -10.46 24.88
N ILE A 159 33.61 -11.26 24.27
CA ILE A 159 33.86 -11.90 22.96
C ILE A 159 34.16 -10.82 21.91
N LYS A 160 33.36 -9.76 21.85
CA LYS A 160 33.55 -8.67 20.90
C LYS A 160 34.89 -7.96 21.09
N ARG A 161 35.26 -7.65 22.34
CA ARG A 161 36.52 -6.99 22.66
C ARG A 161 37.73 -7.80 22.23
N ARG A 162 37.74 -9.11 22.47
CA ARG A 162 38.86 -10.01 22.14
C ARG A 162 38.86 -10.50 20.69
N SER A 163 37.74 -10.36 19.98
CA SER A 163 37.61 -10.69 18.54
C SER A 163 37.63 -9.46 17.62
N LEU A 164 38.02 -8.28 18.15
CA LEU A 164 38.15 -7.06 17.36
C LEU A 164 39.19 -7.26 16.25
N GLU A 165 38.72 -7.19 15.00
CA GLU A 165 39.46 -7.44 13.75
C GLU A 165 40.18 -8.80 13.70
N LYS A 166 39.86 -9.71 14.62
CA LYS A 166 40.56 -10.98 14.83
C LYS A 166 39.57 -12.13 14.99
N PRO A 167 39.83 -13.32 14.41
CA PRO A 167 38.94 -14.46 14.56
C PRO A 167 38.78 -14.90 16.02
N ALA A 168 37.54 -15.22 16.38
CA ALA A 168 37.18 -16.02 17.55
C ALA A 168 36.39 -17.25 17.10
N THR A 169 36.89 -18.43 17.46
CA THR A 169 36.23 -19.71 17.16
C THR A 169 35.43 -20.14 18.37
N ILE A 170 34.11 -20.20 18.24
CA ILE A 170 33.21 -20.76 19.24
C ILE A 170 33.10 -22.25 18.99
N VAL A 171 33.56 -23.06 19.94
CA VAL A 171 33.40 -24.51 19.94
C VAL A 171 32.26 -24.86 20.89
N LEU A 172 31.19 -25.43 20.35
CA LEU A 172 30.12 -26.03 21.15
C LEU A 172 30.45 -27.49 21.43
N GLU A 173 30.25 -27.89 22.68
CA GLU A 173 30.48 -29.23 23.18
C GLU A 173 29.22 -29.73 23.88
N GLY A 174 28.77 -30.93 23.52
CA GLY A 174 27.64 -31.61 24.14
C GLY A 174 28.09 -32.71 25.09
N PHE A 175 27.40 -32.83 26.22
CA PHE A 175 27.68 -33.77 27.30
C PHE A 175 26.43 -34.59 27.64
N SER A 176 26.63 -35.87 27.92
CA SER A 176 25.59 -36.76 28.41
C SER A 176 25.60 -36.83 29.93
N SER A 177 24.43 -37.00 30.54
CA SER A 177 24.32 -37.24 31.99
C SER A 177 25.05 -38.48 32.48
N LEU A 178 25.32 -39.44 31.57
CA LEU A 178 26.07 -40.66 31.86
C LEU A 178 27.60 -40.45 31.83
N GLU A 179 28.08 -39.45 31.09
CA GLU A 179 29.50 -39.12 30.93
C GLU A 179 29.69 -37.59 31.03
N PRO A 180 29.48 -36.99 32.22
CA PRO A 180 29.43 -35.53 32.37
C PRO A 180 30.76 -34.82 32.07
N ASP A 181 31.89 -35.53 32.18
CA ASP A 181 33.23 -34.99 31.98
C ASP A 181 33.79 -35.26 30.57
N ARG A 182 33.05 -35.97 29.71
CA ARG A 182 33.50 -36.34 28.36
C ARG A 182 32.57 -35.76 27.30
N THR A 183 33.14 -34.99 26.40
CA THR A 183 32.43 -34.46 25.23
C THR A 183 32.00 -35.60 24.32
N VAL A 184 30.71 -35.72 24.08
CA VAL A 184 30.12 -36.76 23.20
C VAL A 184 29.69 -36.19 21.85
N SER A 185 29.55 -34.86 21.72
CA SER A 185 29.37 -34.19 20.43
C SER A 185 30.06 -32.84 20.36
N THR A 186 30.45 -32.41 19.17
CA THR A 186 31.10 -31.10 18.97
C THR A 186 30.75 -30.45 17.64
N GLY A 187 30.85 -29.12 17.60
CA GLY A 187 30.72 -28.28 16.41
C GLY A 187 31.36 -26.93 16.67
N SER A 188 31.72 -26.20 15.61
CA SER A 188 32.35 -24.90 15.77
C SER A 188 31.91 -23.91 14.70
N VAL A 189 31.99 -22.63 15.04
CA VAL A 189 31.82 -21.51 14.13
C VAL A 189 32.86 -20.44 14.42
N THR A 190 33.41 -19.83 13.38
CA THR A 190 34.31 -18.67 13.52
C THR A 190 33.57 -17.38 13.25
N ILE A 191 33.74 -16.41 14.14
CA ILE A 191 33.20 -15.04 13.99
C ILE A 191 34.31 -14.01 14.18
N ARG A 192 34.01 -12.76 13.81
CA ARG A 192 34.86 -11.60 14.02
C ARG A 192 34.03 -10.42 14.50
N THR A 193 34.68 -9.46 15.15
CA THR A 193 34.09 -8.16 15.47
C THR A 193 34.71 -7.08 14.61
N SER A 194 33.88 -6.27 13.97
CA SER A 194 34.36 -5.14 13.16
C SER A 194 34.83 -3.99 14.05
N LYS A 195 35.74 -3.17 13.53
CA LYS A 195 36.03 -1.86 14.13
C LYS A 195 34.95 -0.82 13.83
N ASP A 196 34.12 -1.06 12.82
CA ASP A 196 33.13 -0.11 12.34
C ASP A 196 31.82 -0.30 13.12
N PRO A 197 31.38 0.66 13.96
CA PRO A 197 30.04 0.62 14.54
C PRO A 197 28.97 0.81 13.45
N VAL A 198 27.75 0.37 13.73
CA VAL A 198 26.61 0.76 12.90
C VAL A 198 26.29 2.23 13.15
N GLY A 199 26.19 2.63 14.43
CA GLY A 199 26.18 4.04 14.85
C GLY A 199 24.95 4.85 14.44
N ALA A 200 23.90 4.21 13.93
CA ALA A 200 22.66 4.86 13.50
C ALA A 200 21.46 3.92 13.65
N PRO A 201 20.26 4.46 13.92
CA PRO A 201 19.05 3.67 13.92
C PRO A 201 18.57 3.32 12.50
N ILE A 202 17.76 2.28 12.43
CA ILE A 202 17.05 1.86 11.23
C ILE A 202 15.57 2.16 11.41
N PHE A 203 15.03 3.03 10.57
CA PHE A 203 13.60 3.29 10.47
C PHE A 203 12.96 2.27 9.53
N PHE A 204 11.81 1.73 9.90
CA PHE A 204 11.13 0.75 9.05
C PHE A 204 9.63 0.75 9.32
N ARG A 205 8.90 0.25 8.32
CA ARG A 205 7.47 0.03 8.40
C ARG A 205 7.19 -1.38 8.89
N ASP A 206 6.41 -1.50 9.95
CA ASP A 206 6.01 -2.74 10.62
C ASP A 206 4.55 -3.08 10.25
N VAL A 207 4.34 -4.13 9.45
CA VAL A 207 3.04 -4.41 8.80
C VAL A 207 2.48 -5.77 9.21
N PRO A 208 1.19 -5.85 9.63
CA PRO A 208 0.49 -7.13 9.79
C PRO A 208 0.19 -7.73 8.41
N LEU A 209 0.47 -9.02 8.19
CA LEU A 209 0.29 -9.60 6.86
C LEU A 209 -1.17 -9.96 6.57
N MET A 210 -1.58 -9.78 5.32
CA MET A 210 -2.96 -9.86 4.85
C MET A 210 -3.54 -11.29 4.94
N PRO A 211 -4.88 -11.43 4.99
CA PRO A 211 -5.61 -12.66 4.66
C PRO A 211 -5.11 -13.33 3.36
N ALA A 212 -4.93 -14.65 3.37
CA ALA A 212 -4.43 -15.42 2.21
C ALA A 212 -5.47 -15.62 1.08
N GLN A 213 -6.71 -15.15 1.23
CA GLN A 213 -7.77 -15.26 0.22
C GLN A 213 -8.56 -13.95 0.08
N LEU A 214 -8.69 -13.43 -1.16
CA LEU A 214 -9.95 -13.07 -1.85
C LEU A 214 -9.74 -12.28 -3.18
N GLU A 215 -10.58 -12.63 -4.16
CA GLU A 215 -10.98 -11.99 -5.44
C GLU A 215 -9.95 -11.54 -6.49
N ARG A 216 -10.32 -11.80 -7.76
CA ARG A 216 -9.52 -11.59 -8.97
C ARG A 216 -9.40 -10.10 -9.31
N GLY A 217 -8.18 -9.58 -9.48
CA GLY A 217 -7.94 -8.26 -10.08
C GLY A 217 -8.11 -7.02 -9.19
N VAL A 218 -8.28 -7.19 -7.87
CA VAL A 218 -8.44 -6.05 -6.94
C VAL A 218 -7.14 -5.76 -6.20
N ILE A 219 -6.57 -4.55 -6.34
CA ILE A 219 -5.67 -4.02 -5.30
C ILE A 219 -6.54 -3.78 -4.08
N LYS A 220 -6.61 -4.73 -3.14
CA LYS A 220 -7.17 -4.37 -1.84
C LYS A 220 -6.05 -3.69 -1.05
N PRO A 221 -6.22 -2.43 -0.59
CA PRO A 221 -5.41 -1.90 0.49
C PRO A 221 -5.46 -2.88 1.67
N LEU A 222 -4.59 -2.69 2.67
CA LEU A 222 -4.84 -3.29 3.98
C LEU A 222 -6.32 -3.07 4.33
N PRO A 223 -7.07 -4.11 4.74
CA PRO A 223 -8.47 -3.93 5.09
C PRO A 223 -8.56 -2.77 6.10
N PRO A 224 -9.63 -1.95 6.09
CA PRO A 224 -9.71 -0.80 7.00
C PRO A 224 -9.46 -1.15 8.47
N SER A 225 -9.77 -2.38 8.89
CA SER A 225 -9.48 -2.92 10.22
C SER A 225 -7.99 -3.17 10.51
N ALA A 226 -7.15 -3.35 9.49
CA ALA A 226 -5.71 -3.57 9.62
C ALA A 226 -4.88 -2.29 9.47
N LEU A 227 -5.45 -1.19 8.96
CA LEU A 227 -4.74 0.11 8.84
C LEU A 227 -4.23 0.61 10.21
N PRO A 228 -5.04 0.61 11.30
CA PRO A 228 -4.58 1.00 12.63
C PRO A 228 -3.43 0.15 13.18
N LEU A 229 -3.28 -1.08 12.67
CA LEU A 229 -2.26 -2.00 13.11
C LEU A 229 -0.91 -1.79 12.41
N VAL A 230 -0.84 -0.96 11.36
CA VAL A 230 0.44 -0.56 10.75
C VAL A 230 1.17 0.34 11.74
N ALA A 231 2.44 0.01 11.96
CA ALA A 231 3.31 0.78 12.83
C ALA A 231 4.56 1.23 12.09
N TRP A 232 5.15 2.33 12.54
CA TRP A 232 6.48 2.78 12.14
C TRP A 232 7.40 2.73 13.33
N ARG A 233 8.59 2.18 13.12
CA ARG A 233 9.50 1.83 14.20
C ARG A 233 10.92 2.28 13.92
N LEU A 234 11.66 2.46 15.00
CA LEU A 234 13.06 2.78 15.00
C LEU A 234 13.82 1.65 15.72
N ARG A 235 14.87 1.11 15.10
CA ARG A 235 15.66 0.00 15.63
C ARG A 235 17.14 0.39 15.74
N TYR A 236 17.67 0.42 16.96
CA TYR A 236 19.11 0.45 17.20
C TYR A 236 19.65 -0.96 17.38
N VAL A 237 20.77 -1.29 16.72
CA VAL A 237 21.32 -2.66 16.76
C VAL A 237 21.89 -3.06 18.13
N HIS A 238 22.10 -2.10 19.03
CA HIS A 238 22.56 -2.33 20.40
C HIS A 238 21.42 -2.64 21.38
N GLU A 239 20.17 -2.40 21.00
CA GLU A 239 18.98 -2.67 21.83
C GLU A 239 18.46 -4.09 21.57
N ASP A 240 17.53 -4.57 22.39
CA ASP A 240 16.89 -5.88 22.18
C ASP A 240 15.50 -5.80 21.49
N GLU A 241 14.91 -4.61 21.42
CA GLU A 241 13.60 -4.36 20.79
C GLU A 241 13.57 -3.07 19.95
N SER A 242 12.51 -2.90 19.15
CA SER A 242 12.30 -1.68 18.35
C SER A 242 11.40 -0.68 19.06
N ARG A 243 11.76 0.59 19.00
CA ARG A 243 10.93 1.70 19.46
C ARG A 243 9.77 1.96 18.50
N LEU A 244 8.57 2.19 19.03
CA LEU A 244 7.41 2.63 18.26
C LEU A 244 7.46 4.16 18.09
N LEU A 245 7.33 4.64 16.84
CA LEU A 245 7.26 6.07 16.54
C LEU A 245 5.82 6.54 16.29
N ILE A 246 5.03 5.74 15.59
CA ILE A 246 3.60 5.98 15.33
C ILE A 246 2.89 4.67 14.98
N ASP A 247 1.68 4.51 15.49
CA ASP A 247 0.68 3.50 15.13
C ASP A 247 -0.72 4.14 15.10
N ASP A 248 -1.77 3.33 15.02
CA ASP A 248 -3.18 3.77 14.98
C ASP A 248 -3.46 4.77 13.84
N LEU A 249 -2.76 4.57 12.71
CA LEU A 249 -2.90 5.43 11.55
C LEU A 249 -4.25 5.20 10.86
N PRO A 250 -5.06 6.25 10.65
CA PRO A 250 -6.36 6.10 10.01
C PRO A 250 -6.26 5.95 8.48
N VAL A 251 -5.10 6.30 7.92
CA VAL A 251 -4.74 6.14 6.50
C VAL A 251 -3.37 5.47 6.41
N CYS A 252 -3.08 4.85 5.27
CA CYS A 252 -1.79 4.21 5.07
C CYS A 252 -0.66 5.26 4.92
N MET A 253 0.54 4.92 5.38
CA MET A 253 1.78 5.61 5.01
C MET A 253 2.69 4.59 4.32
N ASN A 254 3.39 4.98 3.26
CA ASN A 254 4.06 4.04 2.35
C ASN A 254 5.56 4.26 2.23
N CYS A 255 6.09 4.70 1.07
CA CYS A 255 7.53 4.84 0.89
C CYS A 255 8.04 6.02 1.69
N HIS A 256 9.33 6.00 2.02
CA HIS A 256 9.99 7.10 2.69
C HIS A 256 11.42 7.27 2.18
N SER A 257 12.01 8.39 2.57
CA SER A 257 13.42 8.70 2.32
C SER A 257 13.89 9.81 3.25
N PHE A 258 15.20 9.97 3.37
CA PHE A 258 15.81 10.96 4.24
C PHE A 258 16.83 11.83 3.49
N SER A 259 16.97 13.08 3.91
CA SER A 259 18.17 13.86 3.57
C SER A 259 19.42 13.22 4.17
N ARG A 260 20.61 13.53 3.61
CA ARG A 260 21.88 12.90 4.00
C ARG A 260 22.24 13.13 5.47
N ASP A 261 21.85 14.28 6.01
CA ASP A 261 22.05 14.65 7.40
C ASP A 261 20.99 14.06 8.36
N GLY A 262 20.03 13.29 7.84
CA GLY A 262 18.95 12.71 8.64
C GLY A 262 17.98 13.73 9.22
N ARG A 263 17.97 14.98 8.74
CA ARG A 263 17.13 16.07 9.29
C ARG A 263 15.83 16.29 8.54
N THR A 264 15.66 15.73 7.34
CA THR A 264 14.42 15.83 6.57
C THR A 264 13.87 14.45 6.30
N LEU A 265 12.62 14.21 6.68
CA LEU A 265 11.84 13.03 6.34
C LEU A 265 10.92 13.36 5.16
N GLY A 266 11.02 12.56 4.11
CA GLY A 266 10.00 12.45 3.07
C GLY A 266 9.20 11.17 3.30
N LEU A 267 7.88 11.23 3.32
CA LEU A 267 7.00 10.10 3.61
C LEU A 267 5.71 10.16 2.78
N ASP A 268 5.41 9.10 2.04
CA ASP A 268 4.11 8.96 1.37
C ASP A 268 3.00 8.87 2.44
N VAL A 269 1.96 9.69 2.29
CA VAL A 269 0.77 9.68 3.14
C VAL A 269 -0.43 9.44 2.23
N ASP A 270 -1.21 8.39 2.45
CA ASP A 270 -2.46 8.20 1.70
C ASP A 270 -3.45 9.29 2.14
N GLY A 271 -3.93 10.07 1.17
CA GLY A 271 -4.86 11.17 1.38
C GLY A 271 -6.32 10.74 1.56
N PRO A 272 -7.25 11.71 1.60
CA PRO A 272 -8.68 11.45 1.63
C PRO A 272 -9.10 10.47 0.55
N GLN A 273 -9.99 9.53 0.88
CA GLN A 273 -10.49 8.47 0.01
C GLN A 273 -9.39 7.53 -0.49
N ASN A 274 -8.31 7.39 0.29
CA ASN A 274 -7.12 6.61 -0.05
C ASN A 274 -6.39 7.14 -1.31
N ASP A 275 -6.35 8.47 -1.48
CA ASP A 275 -5.59 9.11 -2.56
C ASP A 275 -4.09 8.89 -2.36
N LYS A 276 -3.45 8.11 -3.25
CA LYS A 276 -2.01 7.77 -3.17
C LYS A 276 -1.12 8.90 -3.72
N GLY A 277 -1.60 10.12 -3.57
CA GLY A 277 -1.07 11.32 -4.21
C GLY A 277 -0.44 12.33 -3.26
N LEU A 278 -0.28 12.00 -1.98
CA LEU A 278 0.27 12.93 -1.01
C LEU A 278 1.65 12.50 -0.47
N TYR A 279 2.50 13.48 -0.23
CA TYR A 279 3.86 13.30 0.25
C TYR A 279 4.22 14.31 1.32
N ALA A 280 4.39 13.86 2.55
CA ALA A 280 4.87 14.69 3.65
C ALA A 280 6.38 14.96 3.49
N LEU A 281 6.78 16.23 3.61
CA LEU A 281 8.18 16.64 3.62
C LEU A 281 8.45 17.48 4.88
N VAL A 282 8.89 16.81 5.96
CA VAL A 282 8.95 17.37 7.31
C VAL A 282 10.35 17.32 7.92
N PRO A 283 10.72 18.28 8.80
CA PRO A 283 11.95 18.18 9.56
C PRO A 283 11.83 17.12 10.66
N ILE A 284 12.87 16.32 10.86
CA ILE A 284 12.98 15.37 11.96
C ILE A 284 13.36 16.11 13.23
N ARG A 285 12.56 15.91 14.27
CA ARG A 285 12.73 16.41 15.65
C ARG A 285 12.38 15.30 16.62
N LYS A 286 12.69 15.49 17.92
CA LYS A 286 12.29 14.55 18.99
C LYS A 286 10.84 14.14 18.88
N GLU A 287 9.97 15.14 18.69
CA GLU A 287 8.57 14.97 18.32
C GLU A 287 8.38 15.58 16.93
N THR A 288 8.25 14.72 15.94
CA THR A 288 8.00 15.15 14.56
C THR A 288 6.49 15.24 14.35
N VAL A 289 6.00 16.36 13.81
CA VAL A 289 4.56 16.56 13.56
C VAL A 289 4.33 16.75 12.07
N ILE A 290 3.40 16.00 11.49
CA ILE A 290 3.00 16.09 10.09
C ILE A 290 1.67 16.86 10.02
N HIS A 291 1.73 18.16 9.72
CA HIS A 291 0.55 18.96 9.43
C HIS A 291 0.21 18.91 7.93
N ASN A 292 -1.03 19.23 7.57
CA ASN A 292 -1.45 19.33 6.17
C ASN A 292 -0.57 20.28 5.35
N ARG A 293 -0.09 21.38 5.96
CA ARG A 293 0.80 22.35 5.29
C ARG A 293 2.14 21.76 4.84
N ASP A 294 2.54 20.65 5.46
CA ASP A 294 3.80 19.95 5.18
C ASP A 294 3.62 18.83 4.13
N VAL A 295 2.38 18.63 3.68
CA VAL A 295 1.99 17.57 2.76
C VAL A 295 1.82 18.14 1.36
N ILE A 296 2.65 17.64 0.44
CA ILE A 296 2.57 17.97 -0.98
C ILE A 296 1.49 17.09 -1.60
N ALA A 297 0.45 17.70 -2.17
CA ALA A 297 -0.49 17.00 -3.03
C ALA A 297 0.01 17.05 -4.48
N TRP A 298 0.41 15.91 -5.05
CA TRP A 298 0.86 15.83 -6.45
C TRP A 298 -0.20 16.31 -7.45
N SER A 299 -1.48 16.24 -7.05
CA SER A 299 -2.62 16.73 -7.81
C SER A 299 -2.72 18.26 -7.92
N ASN A 300 -2.01 19.03 -7.09
CA ASN A 300 -2.02 20.49 -7.18
C ASN A 300 -1.32 21.02 -8.45
N PHE A 301 -0.56 20.18 -9.14
CA PHE A 301 0.21 20.59 -10.31
C PHE A 301 -0.54 20.39 -11.66
N ARG A 302 -1.82 20.01 -11.62
CA ARG A 302 -2.70 19.76 -12.79
C ARG A 302 -2.74 20.91 -13.82
N GLY A 303 -2.69 22.16 -13.36
CA GLY A 303 -2.79 23.36 -14.23
C GLY A 303 -1.50 23.78 -14.93
N LYS A 304 -0.32 23.38 -14.41
CA LYS A 304 1.00 23.72 -14.98
C LYS A 304 1.65 22.55 -15.73
N LEU A 305 1.20 21.32 -15.47
CA LEU A 305 1.76 20.08 -16.03
C LEU A 305 0.81 19.36 -17.00
N GLY A 306 -0.39 19.89 -17.23
CA GLY A 306 -1.24 19.47 -18.35
C GLY A 306 -2.16 18.27 -18.10
N GLY A 307 -2.00 17.48 -17.03
CA GLY A 307 -2.83 16.28 -16.78
C GLY A 307 -3.30 16.04 -15.34
N LYS A 308 -3.81 14.83 -15.07
CA LYS A 308 -4.46 14.38 -13.83
C LYS A 308 -3.50 13.68 -12.84
N ILE A 309 -2.33 14.25 -12.52
CA ILE A 309 -1.34 13.59 -11.65
C ILE A 309 -2.01 13.23 -10.33
N ARG A 310 -1.99 11.93 -10.01
CA ARG A 310 -2.59 11.37 -8.78
C ARG A 310 -1.60 10.58 -7.94
N VAL A 311 -0.45 10.18 -8.48
CA VAL A 311 0.50 9.33 -7.75
C VAL A 311 1.93 9.78 -8.04
N GLY A 312 2.71 9.94 -6.98
CA GLY A 312 4.16 9.94 -7.00
C GLY A 312 4.65 8.59 -6.48
N PHE A 313 5.52 7.90 -7.19
CA PHE A 313 5.97 6.57 -6.82
C PHE A 313 7.47 6.54 -6.55
N MET A 314 7.86 5.91 -5.43
CA MET A 314 9.27 5.75 -5.02
C MET A 314 10.02 7.08 -4.92
N SER A 315 9.37 8.08 -4.31
CA SER A 315 9.94 9.41 -4.12
C SER A 315 11.20 9.36 -3.23
N GLN A 316 12.23 10.16 -3.56
CA GLN A 316 13.44 10.31 -2.76
C GLN A 316 13.78 11.79 -2.53
N VAL A 317 13.93 12.14 -1.26
CA VAL A 317 14.49 13.42 -0.80
C VAL A 317 15.97 13.49 -1.21
N SER A 318 16.36 14.65 -1.73
CA SER A 318 17.74 14.98 -2.08
C SER A 318 18.65 15.08 -0.85
N PRO A 319 19.97 14.94 -1.00
CA PRO A 319 20.91 14.98 0.12
C PRO A 319 20.79 16.24 1.00
N ASP A 320 20.43 17.39 0.42
CA ASP A 320 20.26 18.67 1.11
C ASP A 320 18.83 18.94 1.62
N GLY A 321 17.88 18.05 1.34
CA GLY A 321 16.48 18.16 1.76
C GLY A 321 15.64 19.19 0.98
N GLN A 322 16.15 19.78 -0.10
CA GLN A 322 15.45 20.85 -0.84
C GLN A 322 14.62 20.34 -2.02
N THR A 323 15.10 19.28 -2.67
CA THR A 323 14.44 18.67 -3.83
C THR A 323 13.91 17.27 -3.50
N VAL A 324 12.80 16.88 -4.12
CA VAL A 324 12.30 15.49 -4.12
C VAL A 324 12.24 14.99 -5.56
N ILE A 325 12.91 13.88 -5.88
CA ILE A 325 12.72 13.19 -7.16
C ILE A 325 11.61 12.15 -7.00
N THR A 326 10.72 12.01 -7.97
CA THR A 326 9.59 11.07 -7.91
C THR A 326 9.22 10.57 -9.30
N MET A 327 8.64 9.37 -9.40
CA MET A 327 8.05 8.89 -10.64
C MET A 327 6.60 9.36 -10.75
N VAL A 328 6.25 9.95 -11.89
CA VAL A 328 4.88 10.38 -12.22
C VAL A 328 4.42 9.82 -13.57
N ASN A 329 3.14 9.92 -13.88
CA ASN A 329 2.63 9.57 -15.21
C ASN A 329 3.05 10.63 -16.25
N GLY A 330 3.79 10.21 -17.27
CA GLY A 330 4.33 11.11 -18.29
C GLY A 330 3.32 11.56 -19.38
N SER A 331 2.26 10.78 -19.62
CA SER A 331 1.23 11.10 -20.64
C SER A 331 0.45 12.39 -20.38
N GLU A 332 0.69 13.00 -19.23
CA GLU A 332 0.10 14.24 -18.79
C GLU A 332 0.83 15.48 -19.32
N PHE A 333 2.12 15.33 -19.65
CA PHE A 333 2.97 16.38 -20.20
C PHE A 333 2.86 16.53 -21.72
N ASP A 334 2.28 15.52 -22.41
CA ASP A 334 2.02 15.55 -23.85
C ASP A 334 0.58 15.12 -24.16
N ARG A 335 -0.29 16.13 -24.38
CA ARG A 335 -1.72 15.94 -24.71
C ARG A 335 -1.97 15.41 -26.13
N SER A 336 -0.93 15.26 -26.96
CA SER A 336 -1.08 14.79 -28.35
C SER A 336 -1.26 13.28 -28.46
N GLN A 337 -0.99 12.52 -27.39
CA GLN A 337 -1.11 11.07 -27.38
C GLN A 337 -2.32 10.58 -26.58
N PRO A 338 -3.13 9.65 -27.11
CA PRO A 338 -4.26 9.07 -26.37
C PRO A 338 -3.76 8.29 -25.15
N VAL A 339 -4.55 8.30 -24.07
CA VAL A 339 -4.30 7.47 -22.87
C VAL A 339 -4.33 5.99 -23.28
N LYS A 340 -3.17 5.35 -23.37
CA LYS A 340 -3.03 3.92 -23.69
C LYS A 340 -3.11 3.08 -22.42
N GLY A 341 -3.95 2.06 -22.42
CA GLY A 341 -4.09 1.11 -21.31
C GLY A 341 -5.47 1.14 -20.66
N ALA A 342 -6.43 0.44 -21.27
CA ALA A 342 -7.70 0.09 -20.63
C ALA A 342 -7.91 -1.41 -20.82
N GLY A 343 -7.94 -2.16 -19.71
CA GLY A 343 -8.10 -3.60 -19.79
C GLY A 343 -7.99 -4.34 -18.46
N ILE A 344 -9.03 -5.11 -18.17
CA ILE A 344 -9.12 -6.26 -17.25
C ILE A 344 -9.27 -5.95 -15.73
N ALA A 345 -8.99 -4.74 -15.23
CA ALA A 345 -9.15 -4.42 -13.79
C ALA A 345 -10.09 -3.21 -13.52
N PRO A 346 -11.39 -3.28 -13.84
CA PRO A 346 -12.34 -2.15 -13.81
C PRO A 346 -12.49 -1.44 -12.45
N GLU A 347 -12.03 -2.08 -11.38
CA GLU A 347 -12.07 -1.62 -9.98
C GLU A 347 -10.99 -0.56 -9.65
N LEU A 348 -9.93 -0.44 -10.47
CA LEU A 348 -8.79 0.45 -10.21
C LEU A 348 -8.98 1.82 -10.89
N PRO A 349 -8.44 2.91 -10.34
CA PRO A 349 -8.34 4.17 -11.08
C PRO A 349 -7.63 3.94 -12.42
N GLN A 350 -8.16 4.53 -13.50
CA GLN A 350 -7.67 4.32 -14.87
C GLN A 350 -6.17 4.62 -15.05
N ASP A 351 -5.64 5.59 -14.30
CA ASP A 351 -4.22 5.96 -14.22
C ASP A 351 -3.35 4.90 -13.53
N VAL A 352 -3.91 4.10 -12.61
CA VAL A 352 -3.20 2.94 -12.04
C VAL A 352 -3.23 1.76 -13.02
N GLN A 353 -4.37 1.52 -13.68
CA GLN A 353 -4.53 0.42 -14.66
C GLN A 353 -3.56 0.53 -15.85
N GLY A 354 -3.30 1.75 -16.33
CA GLY A 354 -2.43 1.97 -17.49
C GLY A 354 -0.93 1.98 -17.17
N ASN A 355 -0.56 2.29 -15.92
CA ASN A 355 0.83 2.59 -15.56
C ASN A 355 1.51 1.53 -14.68
N PHE A 356 0.75 0.64 -14.04
CA PHE A 356 1.30 -0.36 -13.12
C PHE A 356 0.74 -1.75 -13.41
N TYR A 357 1.61 -2.75 -13.45
CA TYR A 357 1.22 -4.14 -13.37
C TYR A 357 1.00 -4.52 -11.91
N VAL A 358 -0.16 -5.09 -11.61
CA VAL A 358 -0.51 -5.60 -10.30
C VAL A 358 -1.16 -6.98 -10.41
N ALA A 359 -0.69 -7.93 -9.61
CA ALA A 359 -1.34 -9.22 -9.45
C ALA A 359 -1.27 -9.66 -7.98
N ASN A 360 -2.34 -10.30 -7.51
CA ASN A 360 -2.40 -10.88 -6.17
C ASN A 360 -2.50 -12.40 -6.27
N PHE A 361 -1.87 -13.10 -5.33
CA PHE A 361 -1.72 -14.55 -5.33
C PHE A 361 -2.23 -15.16 -4.03
N ARG A 362 -2.51 -16.47 -4.05
CA ARG A 362 -2.93 -17.23 -2.86
C ARG A 362 -1.76 -17.62 -1.95
N ASP A 363 -0.54 -17.64 -2.49
CA ASP A 363 0.66 -17.91 -1.68
C ASP A 363 0.93 -16.72 -0.76
N TYR A 364 0.68 -16.89 0.53
CA TYR A 364 0.81 -15.80 1.50
C TYR A 364 2.24 -15.26 1.64
N ARG A 365 3.25 -16.03 1.23
CA ARG A 365 4.65 -15.59 1.24
C ARG A 365 4.90 -14.50 0.22
N PHE A 366 4.15 -14.51 -0.89
CA PHE A 366 4.26 -13.58 -2.01
C PHE A 366 2.85 -13.20 -2.48
N LEU A 367 2.07 -12.52 -1.64
CA LEU A 367 0.65 -12.23 -1.90
C LEU A 367 0.41 -11.27 -3.05
N GLN A 368 1.38 -10.45 -3.40
CA GLN A 368 1.22 -9.39 -4.38
C GLN A 368 2.54 -9.13 -5.10
N VAL A 369 2.44 -8.95 -6.41
CA VAL A 369 3.47 -8.30 -7.23
C VAL A 369 2.92 -6.97 -7.72
N PHE A 370 3.77 -5.94 -7.67
CA PHE A 370 3.43 -4.58 -8.04
C PHE A 370 4.66 -3.93 -8.67
N TYR A 371 4.55 -3.45 -9.90
CA TYR A 371 5.62 -2.72 -10.56
C TYR A 371 5.08 -1.80 -11.67
N PRO A 372 5.68 -0.62 -11.87
CA PRO A 372 5.31 0.23 -12.99
C PRO A 372 5.56 -0.44 -14.35
N THR A 373 4.88 0.04 -15.38
CA THR A 373 5.13 -0.30 -16.79
C THR A 373 5.19 0.95 -17.66
N ARG A 374 4.85 2.11 -17.07
CA ARG A 374 4.94 3.47 -17.61
C ARG A 374 5.24 4.44 -16.47
N GLY A 375 5.91 5.54 -16.79
CA GLY A 375 6.20 6.60 -15.84
C GLY A 375 7.51 7.29 -16.16
N ILE A 376 7.58 8.58 -15.87
CA ILE A 376 8.77 9.41 -16.04
C ILE A 376 9.27 9.90 -14.70
N LEU A 377 10.51 10.38 -14.64
CA LEU A 377 11.01 11.08 -13.46
C LEU A 377 10.64 12.57 -13.53
N ALA A 378 10.12 13.08 -12.42
CA ALA A 378 9.91 14.49 -12.18
C ALA A 378 10.52 14.87 -10.83
N TRP A 379 10.89 16.14 -10.67
CA TRP A 379 11.46 16.67 -9.45
C TRP A 379 10.62 17.83 -8.92
N TYR A 380 10.38 17.80 -7.62
CA TYR A 380 9.71 18.85 -6.86
C TYR A 380 10.75 19.69 -6.14
N ASP A 381 10.63 21.00 -6.30
CA ASP A 381 11.44 22.00 -5.62
C ASP A 381 10.67 22.62 -4.46
N ARG A 382 11.26 22.58 -3.25
CA ARG A 382 10.60 23.06 -2.02
C ARG A 382 10.36 24.57 -2.03
N ASP A 383 11.28 25.35 -2.58
CA ASP A 383 11.23 26.82 -2.54
C ASP A 383 10.21 27.37 -3.55
N SER A 384 10.35 26.99 -4.82
CA SER A 384 9.43 27.43 -5.86
C SER A 384 8.08 26.70 -5.81
N ARG A 385 7.98 25.59 -5.08
CA ARG A 385 6.83 24.68 -5.02
C ARG A 385 6.38 24.29 -6.41
N GLN A 386 7.33 23.84 -7.24
CA GLN A 386 7.05 23.39 -8.60
C GLN A 386 7.54 21.96 -8.78
N LEU A 387 6.71 21.15 -9.44
CA LEU A 387 7.06 19.83 -9.94
C LEU A 387 7.34 19.95 -11.45
N LYS A 388 8.47 19.42 -11.92
CA LYS A 388 8.90 19.49 -13.33
C LYS A 388 9.44 18.14 -13.80
N PRO A 389 9.20 17.71 -15.06
CA PRO A 389 9.91 16.58 -15.65
C PRO A 389 11.43 16.78 -15.53
N LEU A 390 12.17 15.68 -15.41
CA LEU A 390 13.62 15.70 -15.48
C LEU A 390 14.05 15.39 -16.93
N PRO A 391 14.55 16.39 -17.69
CA PRO A 391 14.92 16.18 -19.09
C PRO A 391 15.97 15.06 -19.25
N GLY A 392 15.68 14.10 -20.12
CA GLY A 392 16.49 12.90 -20.35
C GLY A 392 16.06 11.67 -19.52
N ALA A 393 15.11 11.85 -18.60
CA ALA A 393 14.40 10.79 -17.90
C ALA A 393 12.87 10.98 -17.98
N ASP A 394 12.42 11.64 -19.05
CA ASP A 394 11.05 12.04 -19.36
C ASP A 394 10.51 11.47 -20.69
N ASP A 395 11.15 10.42 -21.19
CA ASP A 395 10.78 9.74 -22.43
C ASP A 395 9.63 8.73 -22.20
N LEU A 396 8.50 8.94 -22.89
CA LEU A 396 7.28 8.14 -22.75
C LEU A 396 7.38 6.73 -23.36
N ASP A 397 8.37 6.47 -24.22
CA ASP A 397 8.65 5.12 -24.74
C ASP A 397 9.30 4.23 -23.68
N TYR A 398 9.67 4.81 -22.54
CA TYR A 398 10.29 4.14 -21.42
C TYR A 398 9.49 4.35 -20.13
N VAL A 399 9.76 3.47 -19.17
CA VAL A 399 9.40 3.64 -17.77
C VAL A 399 10.66 3.93 -16.99
N HIS A 400 10.62 4.95 -16.13
CA HIS A 400 11.71 5.39 -15.28
C HIS A 400 11.25 5.35 -13.81
N THR A 401 11.99 4.66 -12.94
CA THR A 401 11.57 4.46 -11.54
C THR A 401 12.76 4.18 -10.62
N ASN A 402 12.51 3.97 -9.31
CA ASN A 402 13.52 3.70 -8.28
C ASN A 402 14.71 4.67 -8.35
N ALA A 403 14.43 5.95 -8.56
CA ALA A 403 15.47 6.98 -8.57
C ALA A 403 16.12 7.08 -7.18
N THR A 404 17.43 7.29 -7.13
CA THR A 404 18.19 7.58 -5.91
C THR A 404 19.27 8.61 -6.23
N TRP A 405 19.61 9.43 -5.24
CA TRP A 405 20.61 10.47 -5.38
C TRP A 405 22.03 9.93 -5.13
N SER A 406 23.01 10.44 -5.86
CA SER A 406 24.40 10.37 -5.40
C SER A 406 24.57 11.17 -4.11
N PRO A 407 25.54 10.82 -3.24
CA PRO A 407 25.72 11.51 -1.96
C PRO A 407 26.02 13.01 -2.08
N ASP A 408 26.57 13.45 -3.22
CA ASP A 408 26.87 14.85 -3.53
C ASP A 408 25.72 15.59 -4.24
N GLY A 409 24.59 14.92 -4.49
CA GLY A 409 23.39 15.48 -5.13
C GLY A 409 23.53 15.77 -6.62
N LYS A 410 24.65 15.40 -7.26
CA LYS A 410 24.91 15.74 -8.67
C LYS A 410 24.31 14.75 -9.66
N TRP A 411 24.13 13.50 -9.26
CA TRP A 411 23.65 12.43 -10.12
C TRP A 411 22.40 11.77 -9.56
N ILE A 412 21.53 11.34 -10.46
CA ILE A 412 20.42 10.45 -10.17
C ILE A 412 20.72 9.10 -10.80
N VAL A 413 20.71 8.03 -9.99
CA VAL A 413 20.72 6.65 -10.48
C VAL A 413 19.29 6.13 -10.46
N PHE A 414 18.81 5.50 -11.53
CA PHE A 414 17.43 5.07 -11.66
C PHE A 414 17.28 3.81 -12.52
N ALA A 415 16.17 3.10 -12.36
CA ALA A 415 15.80 1.96 -13.18
C ALA A 415 15.03 2.43 -14.42
N ARG A 416 15.38 1.89 -15.60
CA ARG A 416 14.76 2.19 -16.89
C ARG A 416 14.39 0.90 -17.61
N ALA A 417 13.19 0.83 -18.19
CA ALA A 417 12.80 -0.24 -19.11
C ALA A 417 11.97 0.32 -20.26
N ARG A 418 11.87 -0.41 -21.37
CA ARG A 418 10.91 -0.04 -22.43
C ARG A 418 9.49 -0.11 -21.87
N ALA A 419 8.69 0.92 -22.08
CA ALA A 419 7.33 1.00 -21.58
C ALA A 419 6.47 -0.11 -22.20
N ARG A 420 5.60 -0.74 -21.39
CA ARG A 420 4.67 -1.81 -21.83
C ARG A 420 3.25 -1.60 -21.31
N ASP A 421 2.26 -2.09 -22.04
CA ASP A 421 0.91 -2.15 -21.51
C ASP A 421 0.90 -3.08 -20.30
N ALA A 422 0.32 -2.62 -19.19
CA ALA A 422 0.24 -3.42 -17.97
C ALA A 422 -0.53 -4.72 -18.23
N TYR A 423 -1.65 -4.65 -18.95
CA TYR A 423 -2.46 -5.82 -19.28
C TYR A 423 -2.75 -5.85 -20.79
N PRO A 424 -1.89 -6.50 -21.59
CA PRO A 424 -2.13 -6.62 -23.03
C PRO A 424 -3.48 -7.30 -23.33
N PRO A 425 -4.19 -6.91 -24.39
CA PRO A 425 -5.44 -7.55 -24.78
C PRO A 425 -5.29 -9.08 -24.91
N GLY A 426 -6.14 -9.83 -24.23
CA GLY A 426 -6.10 -11.30 -24.22
C GLY A 426 -5.09 -11.93 -23.27
N ALA A 427 -4.38 -11.15 -22.44
CA ALA A 427 -3.47 -11.69 -21.43
C ALA A 427 -4.19 -12.58 -20.40
N GLN A 428 -3.56 -13.72 -20.09
CA GLN A 428 -3.98 -14.56 -18.97
C GLN A 428 -3.55 -13.91 -17.64
N LEU A 429 -4.21 -14.26 -16.55
CA LEU A 429 -3.76 -13.79 -15.23
C LEU A 429 -2.62 -14.65 -14.71
N ALA A 430 -1.64 -14.00 -14.09
CA ALA A 430 -0.61 -14.66 -13.31
C ALA A 430 -1.21 -15.32 -12.05
N GLU A 431 -0.72 -16.49 -11.69
CA GLU A 431 -1.17 -17.24 -10.50
C GLU A 431 -0.14 -17.21 -9.35
N ARG A 432 1.10 -16.82 -9.65
CA ARG A 432 2.21 -16.75 -8.69
C ARG A 432 3.25 -15.70 -9.11
N ALA A 433 4.16 -15.35 -8.19
CA ALA A 433 5.29 -14.49 -8.52
C ALA A 433 6.24 -15.19 -9.51
N ASN A 434 6.73 -14.45 -10.51
CA ASN A 434 7.48 -14.93 -11.67
C ASN A 434 6.69 -15.84 -12.61
N ASP A 435 5.36 -15.71 -12.64
CA ASP A 435 4.56 -16.40 -13.64
C ASP A 435 4.87 -15.85 -15.04
N PRO A 436 5.05 -16.69 -16.08
CA PRO A 436 5.19 -16.24 -17.46
C PRO A 436 4.02 -15.37 -17.97
N ASN A 437 2.83 -15.50 -17.37
CA ASN A 437 1.66 -14.68 -17.67
C ASN A 437 1.75 -13.25 -17.08
N GLU A 438 2.73 -12.96 -16.22
CA GLU A 438 3.03 -11.59 -15.84
C GLU A 438 3.48 -10.77 -17.05
N THR A 439 3.21 -9.46 -17.03
CA THR A 439 3.80 -8.56 -18.03
C THR A 439 5.31 -8.55 -17.85
N GLN A 440 6.01 -9.20 -18.79
CA GLN A 440 7.45 -9.36 -18.72
C GLN A 440 8.13 -8.01 -18.98
N ILE A 441 8.82 -7.47 -17.98
CA ILE A 441 9.56 -6.21 -18.04
C ILE A 441 10.85 -6.34 -17.25
N GLN A 442 11.96 -5.91 -17.86
CA GLN A 442 13.29 -6.00 -17.28
C GLN A 442 13.88 -4.60 -17.23
N TYR A 443 14.29 -4.20 -16.03
CA TYR A 443 14.84 -2.90 -15.77
C TYR A 443 16.37 -2.90 -15.83
N ASP A 444 16.91 -1.90 -16.51
CA ASP A 444 18.33 -1.60 -16.56
C ASP A 444 18.61 -0.38 -15.67
N LEU A 445 19.78 -0.31 -15.03
CA LEU A 445 20.16 0.85 -14.23
C LEU A 445 20.88 1.90 -15.07
N TYR A 446 20.37 3.12 -15.03
CA TYR A 446 20.95 4.29 -15.68
C TYR A 446 21.37 5.33 -14.64
N ARG A 447 22.25 6.24 -15.04
CA ARG A 447 22.52 7.47 -14.32
C ARG A 447 22.32 8.69 -15.20
N ILE A 448 21.96 9.82 -14.61
CA ILE A 448 21.77 11.09 -15.29
C ILE A 448 22.23 12.24 -14.37
N PRO A 449 22.91 13.27 -14.88
CA PRO A 449 23.24 14.42 -14.06
C PRO A 449 21.98 15.24 -13.74
N PHE A 450 21.83 15.69 -12.50
CA PHE A 450 20.68 16.50 -12.09
C PHE A 450 20.77 17.93 -12.63
N ASN A 451 21.97 18.53 -12.59
CA ASN A 451 22.27 19.86 -13.16
C ASN A 451 21.27 20.98 -12.76
N GLY A 452 20.82 20.99 -11.50
CA GLY A 452 19.80 21.92 -11.02
C GLY A 452 18.46 21.74 -11.74
N GLY A 453 18.08 20.49 -11.99
CA GLY A 453 16.83 20.12 -12.67
C GLY A 453 16.85 20.21 -14.19
N ARG A 454 17.95 20.66 -14.81
CA ARG A 454 18.10 20.68 -16.29
C ARG A 454 18.32 19.30 -16.89
N GLY A 455 18.66 18.31 -16.07
CA GLY A 455 18.92 16.95 -16.52
C GLY A 455 20.15 16.85 -17.43
N GLY A 456 20.12 15.88 -18.35
CA GLY A 456 21.21 15.62 -19.28
C GLY A 456 21.00 14.33 -20.06
N ARG A 457 22.09 13.72 -20.53
CA ARG A 457 22.02 12.41 -21.19
C ARG A 457 22.00 11.31 -20.13
N ALA A 458 20.99 10.45 -20.18
CA ALA A 458 20.98 9.23 -19.37
C ALA A 458 21.99 8.21 -19.93
N GLU A 459 22.83 7.67 -19.06
CA GLU A 459 23.89 6.71 -19.37
C GLU A 459 23.60 5.36 -18.71
N PRO A 460 23.64 4.24 -19.46
CA PRO A 460 23.49 2.92 -18.85
C PRO A 460 24.71 2.59 -17.97
N ILE A 461 24.45 2.00 -16.81
CA ILE A 461 25.49 1.56 -15.89
C ILE A 461 25.94 0.15 -16.31
N ALA A 462 27.17 0.05 -16.81
CA ALA A 462 27.74 -1.23 -17.23
C ALA A 462 27.69 -2.26 -16.09
N GLY A 463 27.27 -3.49 -16.40
CA GLY A 463 27.07 -4.58 -15.43
C GLY A 463 25.66 -4.65 -14.84
N ALA A 464 24.99 -3.51 -14.71
CA ALA A 464 23.60 -3.41 -14.24
C ALA A 464 22.61 -2.98 -15.34
N SER A 465 23.07 -2.98 -16.59
CA SER A 465 22.30 -2.71 -17.81
C SER A 465 22.61 -3.75 -18.88
N GLY A 466 21.59 -4.15 -19.65
CA GLY A 466 21.74 -5.06 -20.78
C GLY A 466 22.16 -6.48 -20.40
N ASN A 467 21.96 -6.87 -19.13
CA ASN A 467 22.38 -8.17 -18.60
C ASN A 467 21.28 -9.25 -18.69
N GLY A 468 20.16 -8.96 -19.36
CA GLY A 468 19.04 -9.88 -19.54
C GLY A 468 18.22 -10.15 -18.27
N MET A 469 18.44 -9.33 -17.23
CA MET A 469 17.78 -9.44 -15.93
C MET A 469 17.16 -8.10 -15.56
N SER A 470 16.24 -8.11 -14.60
CA SER A 470 15.64 -6.91 -14.04
C SER A 470 16.44 -6.41 -12.83
N ASN A 471 16.99 -5.20 -12.93
CA ASN A 471 17.85 -4.55 -11.94
C ASN A 471 17.11 -3.32 -11.36
N SER A 472 17.08 -3.22 -10.03
CA SER A 472 16.16 -2.29 -9.35
C SER A 472 16.65 -1.88 -7.97
N PHE A 473 15.95 -0.92 -7.36
CA PHE A 473 16.28 -0.35 -6.05
C PHE A 473 17.78 -0.01 -5.91
N PRO A 474 18.38 0.75 -6.85
CA PRO A 474 19.74 1.20 -6.66
C PRO A 474 19.86 2.03 -5.38
N LYS A 475 20.93 1.82 -4.63
CA LYS A 475 21.38 2.71 -3.56
C LYS A 475 22.87 2.96 -3.74
N VAL A 476 23.26 4.22 -3.72
CA VAL A 476 24.66 4.65 -3.83
C VAL A 476 25.25 4.67 -2.42
N SER A 477 26.46 4.12 -2.25
CA SER A 477 27.17 4.16 -0.96
C SER A 477 27.46 5.61 -0.55
N PRO A 478 27.51 5.94 0.76
CA PRO A 478 27.77 7.31 1.24
C PRO A 478 29.09 7.94 0.77
N ASP A 479 30.08 7.12 0.42
CA ASP A 479 31.37 7.52 -0.16
C ASP A 479 31.34 7.69 -1.69
N GLY A 480 30.20 7.39 -2.33
CA GLY A 480 29.98 7.52 -3.76
C GLY A 480 30.66 6.46 -4.63
N ARG A 481 31.24 5.41 -4.04
CA ARG A 481 32.07 4.43 -4.78
C ARG A 481 31.27 3.26 -5.35
N TRP A 482 30.16 2.88 -4.72
CA TRP A 482 29.44 1.66 -5.02
C TRP A 482 27.96 1.91 -5.23
N ILE A 483 27.35 1.07 -6.07
CA ILE A 483 25.90 0.93 -6.21
C ILE A 483 25.53 -0.49 -5.79
N VAL A 484 24.68 -0.61 -4.79
CA VAL A 484 24.02 -1.88 -4.46
C VAL A 484 22.62 -1.86 -5.06
N PHE A 485 22.22 -2.95 -5.70
CA PHE A 485 20.93 -3.08 -6.36
C PHE A 485 20.37 -4.50 -6.24
N VAL A 486 19.06 -4.62 -6.48
CA VAL A 486 18.33 -5.88 -6.49
C VAL A 486 18.24 -6.38 -7.93
N GLN A 487 18.65 -7.63 -8.16
CA GLN A 487 18.52 -8.32 -9.44
C GLN A 487 17.51 -9.47 -9.34
N ALA A 488 16.59 -9.56 -10.30
CA ALA A 488 15.59 -10.63 -10.43
C ALA A 488 15.27 -10.90 -11.91
N ARG A 489 14.54 -11.98 -12.23
CA ARG A 489 14.22 -12.30 -13.64
C ARG A 489 13.22 -11.34 -14.28
N ASN A 490 12.21 -10.91 -13.54
CA ASN A 490 11.11 -10.10 -14.05
C ASN A 490 10.65 -9.05 -13.03
N GLY A 491 10.28 -7.88 -13.54
CA GLY A 491 9.60 -6.83 -12.77
C GLY A 491 10.43 -6.30 -11.60
N LEU A 492 9.72 -5.83 -10.59
CA LEU A 492 10.26 -5.24 -9.36
C LEU A 492 9.56 -5.89 -8.16
N LEU A 493 10.16 -5.75 -6.97
CA LEU A 493 9.57 -5.99 -5.63
C LEU A 493 9.06 -7.42 -5.35
N MET A 494 9.26 -7.92 -4.13
CA MET A 494 8.74 -9.22 -3.64
C MET A 494 9.00 -10.41 -4.59
N ARG A 495 10.22 -10.50 -5.14
CA ARG A 495 10.60 -11.59 -6.04
C ARG A 495 11.24 -12.76 -5.28
N PRO A 496 10.75 -14.00 -5.43
CA PRO A 496 11.36 -15.16 -4.77
C PRO A 496 12.84 -15.36 -5.11
N ASP A 497 13.24 -14.98 -6.32
CA ASP A 497 14.59 -15.10 -6.88
C ASP A 497 15.42 -13.82 -6.78
N SER A 498 14.94 -12.80 -6.06
CA SER A 498 15.70 -11.55 -5.88
C SER A 498 16.99 -11.75 -5.08
N GLN A 499 18.06 -11.15 -5.59
CA GLN A 499 19.39 -11.17 -5.00
C GLN A 499 20.02 -9.77 -5.05
N LEU A 500 20.86 -9.47 -4.07
CA LEU A 500 21.65 -8.24 -3.99
C LEU A 500 22.95 -8.38 -4.79
N TYR A 501 23.24 -7.36 -5.57
CA TYR A 501 24.47 -7.20 -6.33
C TYR A 501 25.09 -5.84 -6.03
N ILE A 502 26.42 -5.77 -6.14
CA ILE A 502 27.20 -4.55 -5.98
C ILE A 502 28.05 -4.29 -7.22
N VAL A 503 28.12 -3.04 -7.66
CA VAL A 503 28.91 -2.60 -8.83
C VAL A 503 29.57 -1.25 -8.52
N PRO A 504 30.75 -0.91 -9.08
CA PRO A 504 31.29 0.44 -8.98
C PRO A 504 30.28 1.47 -9.49
N PHE A 505 30.30 2.69 -8.94
CA PHE A 505 29.42 3.78 -9.37
C PHE A 505 29.58 4.12 -10.87
N GLU A 506 30.79 3.97 -11.40
CA GLU A 506 31.10 4.15 -12.82
C GLU A 506 30.59 3.01 -13.74
N GLY A 507 30.03 1.95 -13.16
CA GLY A 507 29.75 0.70 -13.86
C GLY A 507 31.00 -0.19 -13.97
N GLY A 508 30.80 -1.41 -14.46
CA GLY A 508 31.87 -2.39 -14.63
C GLY A 508 31.37 -3.81 -14.38
N THR A 509 32.21 -4.65 -13.77
CA THR A 509 31.83 -6.02 -13.42
C THR A 509 31.00 -6.02 -12.12
N PRO A 510 29.73 -6.44 -12.16
CA PRO A 510 28.92 -6.55 -10.96
C PRO A 510 29.33 -7.80 -10.18
N ARG A 511 29.17 -7.78 -8.86
CA ARG A 511 29.40 -8.93 -7.98
C ARG A 511 28.13 -9.27 -7.23
N ARG A 512 27.79 -10.55 -7.20
CA ARG A 512 26.75 -11.09 -6.32
C ARG A 512 27.26 -10.99 -4.89
N MET A 513 26.48 -10.35 -4.01
CA MET A 513 26.87 -10.18 -2.61
C MET A 513 26.82 -11.52 -1.85
N ASN A 514 27.76 -11.73 -0.94
CA ASN A 514 27.86 -12.92 -0.09
C ASN A 514 26.72 -13.01 0.95
N CYS A 515 26.16 -11.88 1.36
CA CYS A 515 25.07 -11.78 2.33
C CYS A 515 23.73 -12.34 1.83
N ASN A 516 23.62 -12.63 0.53
CA ASN A 516 22.39 -13.14 -0.07
C ASN A 516 21.91 -14.41 0.65
N THR A 517 20.72 -14.32 1.22
CA THR A 517 20.03 -15.45 1.83
C THR A 517 19.23 -16.26 0.78
N PRO A 518 18.76 -17.48 1.09
CA PRO A 518 18.16 -18.36 0.08
C PRO A 518 16.85 -17.90 -0.55
N LEU A 519 16.07 -17.04 0.13
CA LEU A 519 14.73 -16.66 -0.32
C LEU A 519 14.51 -15.16 -0.18
N MET A 520 14.34 -14.51 -1.33
CA MET A 520 14.02 -13.08 -1.50
C MET A 520 14.95 -12.14 -0.72
N ASN A 521 15.76 -11.37 -1.44
CA ASN A 521 16.61 -10.33 -0.87
C ASN A 521 16.32 -9.03 -1.61
N SER A 522 15.88 -8.00 -0.89
CA SER A 522 15.49 -6.72 -1.47
C SER A 522 15.65 -5.62 -0.43
N TRP A 523 15.30 -4.39 -0.80
CA TRP A 523 15.14 -3.24 0.09
C TRP A 523 16.31 -3.08 1.05
N HIS A 524 17.28 -2.31 0.62
CA HIS A 524 18.51 -2.12 1.35
C HIS A 524 18.83 -0.65 1.56
N SER A 525 19.63 -0.38 2.58
CA SER A 525 20.12 0.97 2.88
C SER A 525 21.48 0.89 3.55
N PHE A 526 22.32 1.90 3.29
CA PHE A 526 23.66 2.00 3.87
C PHE A 526 23.61 2.74 5.21
N SER A 527 24.40 2.28 6.17
CA SER A 527 24.70 3.06 7.37
C SER A 527 25.39 4.38 6.99
N PRO A 528 25.34 5.42 7.82
CA PRO A 528 25.94 6.72 7.48
C PRO A 528 27.45 6.65 7.17
N ASN A 529 28.18 5.73 7.80
CA ASN A 529 29.61 5.50 7.53
C ASN A 529 29.88 4.63 6.30
N GLY A 530 28.85 4.09 5.64
CA GLY A 530 28.94 3.25 4.45
C GLY A 530 29.50 1.84 4.68
N ARG A 531 29.74 1.45 5.93
CA ARG A 531 30.37 0.17 6.30
C ARG A 531 29.38 -0.94 6.60
N TRP A 532 28.10 -0.61 6.70
CA TRP A 532 27.04 -1.58 6.93
C TRP A 532 25.90 -1.38 5.94
N LEU A 533 25.31 -2.48 5.51
CA LEU A 533 24.10 -2.49 4.70
C LEU A 533 23.02 -3.28 5.43
N VAL A 534 21.90 -2.62 5.69
CA VAL A 534 20.68 -3.30 6.15
C VAL A 534 19.91 -3.77 4.93
N PHE A 535 19.28 -4.94 4.99
CA PHE A 535 18.39 -5.42 3.93
C PHE A 535 17.25 -6.31 4.45
N SER A 536 16.17 -6.44 3.66
CA SER A 536 15.03 -7.30 3.97
C SER A 536 15.15 -8.68 3.30
N SER A 537 14.79 -9.73 4.04
CA SER A 537 14.70 -11.10 3.51
C SER A 537 13.60 -11.95 4.13
N LYS A 538 13.11 -12.95 3.39
CA LYS A 538 12.13 -13.97 3.83
C LYS A 538 12.77 -15.35 4.10
N SER A 539 14.10 -15.41 4.26
CA SER A 539 14.82 -16.68 4.40
C SER A 539 14.48 -17.49 5.65
N ARG A 540 14.12 -16.82 6.76
CA ARG A 540 13.86 -17.47 8.05
C ARG A 540 12.39 -17.48 8.45
N SER A 541 11.55 -16.75 7.71
CA SER A 541 10.15 -16.52 8.01
C SER A 541 9.39 -16.19 6.70
N PRO A 542 8.12 -16.56 6.56
CA PRO A 542 7.30 -16.06 5.46
C PRO A 542 7.10 -14.52 5.50
N TYR A 543 7.37 -13.91 6.66
CA TYR A 543 7.41 -12.46 6.85
C TYR A 543 8.84 -11.94 6.66
N THR A 544 8.97 -10.73 6.10
CA THR A 544 10.30 -10.12 5.93
C THR A 544 10.91 -9.81 7.30
N GLN A 545 12.17 -10.19 7.44
CA GLN A 545 13.03 -9.85 8.56
C GLN A 545 14.19 -8.98 8.08
N MET A 546 14.83 -8.32 9.04
CA MET A 546 15.92 -7.38 8.80
C MET A 546 17.27 -8.06 9.03
N PHE A 547 18.16 -7.97 8.04
CA PHE A 547 19.51 -8.50 8.11
C PHE A 547 20.52 -7.39 7.90
N LEU A 548 21.74 -7.62 8.38
CA LEU A 548 22.86 -6.70 8.28
C LEU A 548 24.06 -7.42 7.64
N THR A 549 24.83 -6.71 6.83
CA THR A 549 26.13 -7.15 6.34
C THR A 549 27.13 -6.00 6.40
N HIS A 550 28.39 -6.31 6.72
CA HIS A 550 29.48 -5.34 6.65
C HIS A 550 29.95 -5.21 5.20
N ILE A 551 30.39 -4.03 4.79
CA ILE A 551 30.98 -3.76 3.47
C ILE A 551 32.33 -3.06 3.65
N ASP A 552 33.40 -3.68 3.16
CA ASP A 552 34.75 -3.11 3.19
C ASP A 552 34.98 -2.04 2.11
N GLU A 553 36.18 -1.45 2.08
CA GLU A 553 36.54 -0.41 1.11
C GLU A 553 36.57 -0.88 -0.35
N GLN A 554 36.71 -2.18 -0.56
CA GLN A 554 36.71 -2.85 -1.86
C GLN A 554 35.30 -3.36 -2.21
N GLY A 555 34.30 -3.06 -1.38
CA GLY A 555 32.92 -3.45 -1.55
C GLY A 555 32.69 -4.94 -1.27
N ASN A 556 33.63 -5.68 -0.69
CA ASN A 556 33.38 -7.06 -0.27
C ASN A 556 32.49 -7.04 0.95
N ASP A 557 31.53 -7.96 0.97
CA ASP A 557 30.55 -8.03 2.03
C ASP A 557 30.68 -9.30 2.88
N SER A 558 30.30 -9.18 4.15
CA SER A 558 30.27 -10.29 5.09
C SER A 558 29.01 -11.16 4.93
N PRO A 559 29.00 -12.39 5.46
CA PRO A 559 27.76 -13.13 5.64
C PRO A 559 26.70 -12.31 6.40
N ALA A 560 25.44 -12.59 6.12
CA ALA A 560 24.32 -11.87 6.74
C ALA A 560 24.14 -12.25 8.21
N ILE A 561 23.99 -11.23 9.06
CA ILE A 561 23.57 -11.38 10.45
C ILE A 561 22.14 -10.86 10.64
N LEU A 562 21.35 -11.55 11.46
CA LEU A 562 19.94 -11.21 11.70
C LEU A 562 19.84 -10.12 12.77
N ILE A 563 19.07 -9.06 12.49
CA ILE A 563 18.62 -8.12 13.52
C ILE A 563 17.36 -8.71 14.15
N GLU A 564 17.56 -9.36 15.30
CA GLU A 564 16.51 -10.08 16.02
C GLU A 564 15.49 -9.13 16.65
N ASN A 565 14.28 -9.66 16.87
CA ASN A 565 13.19 -9.01 17.60
C ASN A 565 12.84 -7.59 17.10
N ALA A 566 13.03 -7.33 15.79
CA ALA A 566 12.62 -6.07 15.19
C ALA A 566 11.09 -5.87 15.25
N THR A 567 10.31 -6.94 15.05
CA THR A 567 8.85 -6.97 15.18
C THR A 567 8.38 -8.37 15.58
N ALA A 568 7.06 -8.53 15.82
CA ALA A 568 6.42 -9.80 16.11
C ALA A 568 6.59 -10.81 14.94
N ALA A 569 6.57 -12.11 15.24
CA ALA A 569 6.82 -13.19 14.29
C ALA A 569 5.79 -13.31 13.16
N ASN A 570 4.60 -12.74 13.34
CA ASN A 570 3.52 -12.66 12.35
C ASN A 570 3.41 -11.28 11.69
N ARG A 571 4.47 -10.47 11.72
CA ARG A 571 4.53 -9.13 11.13
C ARG A 571 5.78 -8.99 10.27
N ALA A 572 5.70 -8.13 9.26
CA ALA A 572 6.73 -7.93 8.25
C ALA A 572 7.49 -6.62 8.50
N VAL A 573 8.83 -6.69 8.44
CA VAL A 573 9.71 -5.53 8.34
C VAL A 573 9.78 -5.09 6.88
N ASN A 574 9.24 -3.91 6.58
CA ASN A 574 9.23 -3.35 5.23
C ASN A 574 10.08 -2.08 5.16
N ILE A 575 10.85 -1.97 4.07
CA ILE A 575 11.64 -0.77 3.71
C ILE A 575 12.52 -0.30 4.88
N PRO A 576 13.49 -1.11 5.35
CA PRO A 576 14.44 -0.66 6.35
C PRO A 576 15.37 0.39 5.77
N GLU A 577 15.45 1.55 6.41
CA GLU A 577 16.33 2.64 6.00
C GLU A 577 17.08 3.22 7.19
N PHE A 578 18.41 3.36 7.07
CA PHE A 578 19.20 4.03 8.08
C PHE A 578 18.86 5.52 8.13
N VAL A 579 18.82 6.06 9.34
CA VAL A 579 18.59 7.50 9.57
C VAL A 579 19.81 8.06 10.28
N ASN A 580 20.43 9.10 9.71
CA ASN A 580 21.65 9.70 10.23
C ASN A 580 21.38 10.63 11.43
N ILE A 581 20.87 10.07 12.53
CA ILE A 581 20.54 10.77 13.77
C ILE A 581 21.17 10.06 14.97
N GLY A 582 21.43 10.83 16.03
CA GLY A 582 21.87 10.28 17.30
C GLY A 582 20.77 9.53 18.05
N VAL A 583 21.18 8.84 19.12
CA VAL A 583 20.26 8.17 20.04
C VAL A 583 19.31 9.19 20.66
N ASP A 584 18.03 8.83 20.77
CA ASP A 584 16.96 9.65 21.38
C ASP A 584 16.70 11.02 20.73
N GLU A 585 17.23 11.28 19.53
CA GLU A 585 16.90 12.47 18.75
C GLU A 585 15.51 12.39 18.08
N TRP A 586 14.92 11.19 18.01
CA TRP A 586 13.58 10.95 17.46
C TRP A 586 12.82 9.95 18.32
N LEU A 587 11.75 10.42 18.95
CA LEU A 587 10.97 9.68 19.94
C LEU A 587 9.56 9.36 19.46
N LYS A 588 8.96 10.25 18.66
CA LYS A 588 7.56 10.11 18.21
C LYS A 588 7.32 10.82 16.89
N ILE A 589 6.35 10.32 16.14
CA ILE A 589 5.69 11.03 15.04
C ILE A 589 4.24 11.25 15.43
N GLU A 590 3.75 12.47 15.25
CA GLU A 590 2.32 12.80 15.29
C GLU A 590 1.88 13.22 13.89
N ALA A 591 0.72 12.74 13.44
CA ALA A 591 0.24 13.02 12.10
C ALA A 591 -1.19 13.56 12.09
N PRO A 592 -1.44 14.76 12.65
CA PRO A 592 -2.78 15.38 12.64
C PRO A 592 -3.36 15.50 11.23
N ALA A 593 -2.52 15.57 10.18
CA ALA A 593 -2.95 15.51 8.79
C ALA A 593 -3.78 14.25 8.47
N THR A 594 -3.38 13.10 8.99
CA THR A 594 -4.10 11.84 8.73
C THR A 594 -5.48 11.81 9.37
N GLU A 595 -5.60 12.36 10.58
CA GLU A 595 -6.89 12.48 11.27
C GLU A 595 -7.80 13.51 10.57
N PHE A 596 -7.23 14.62 10.10
CA PHE A 596 -7.95 15.59 9.26
C PHE A 596 -8.55 14.91 8.02
N TYR A 597 -7.79 14.06 7.32
CA TYR A 597 -8.28 13.33 6.15
C TYR A 597 -9.40 12.34 6.51
N ARG A 598 -9.26 11.61 7.61
CA ARG A 598 -10.30 10.67 8.10
C ARG A 598 -11.62 11.38 8.38
N ILE A 599 -11.57 12.51 9.09
CA ILE A 599 -12.76 13.32 9.41
C ILE A 599 -13.35 13.89 8.12
N SER A 600 -12.51 14.38 7.20
CA SER A 600 -12.92 14.91 5.90
C SER A 600 -13.65 13.88 5.05
N ASP A 601 -13.18 12.63 5.02
CA ASP A 601 -13.83 11.53 4.30
C ASP A 601 -15.20 11.21 4.86
N ARG A 602 -15.31 11.17 6.20
CA ARG A 602 -16.59 10.98 6.88
C ARG A 602 -17.55 12.13 6.59
N ALA A 603 -17.07 13.37 6.64
CA ALA A 603 -17.87 14.55 6.34
C ALA A 603 -18.38 14.52 4.88
N LEU A 604 -17.55 14.11 3.93
CA LEU A 604 -17.93 13.95 2.53
C LEU A 604 -18.94 12.80 2.33
N ALA A 605 -18.78 11.68 3.04
CA ALA A 605 -19.73 10.58 2.99
C ALA A 605 -21.12 11.00 3.52
N LEU A 606 -21.16 11.74 4.64
CA LEU A 606 -22.40 12.30 5.19
C LEU A 606 -23.06 13.29 4.23
N TYR A 607 -22.26 14.17 3.61
CA TYR A 607 -22.74 15.11 2.60
C TYR A 607 -23.40 14.39 1.42
N ARG A 608 -22.76 13.33 0.89
CA ARG A 608 -23.31 12.52 -0.21
C ARG A 608 -24.58 11.77 0.17
N GLN A 609 -24.80 11.50 1.46
CA GLN A 609 -26.05 10.93 1.99
C GLN A 609 -27.14 11.97 2.23
N GLY A 610 -26.90 13.25 1.94
CA GLY A 610 -27.83 14.35 2.25
C GLY A 610 -27.91 14.73 3.73
N ARG A 611 -27.03 14.17 4.57
CA ARG A 611 -26.99 14.42 6.02
C ARG A 611 -26.15 15.67 6.32
N PHE A 612 -26.66 16.82 5.87
CA PHE A 612 -25.88 18.06 5.82
C PHE A 612 -25.46 18.59 7.18
N GLU A 613 -26.33 18.56 8.21
CA GLU A 613 -25.97 19.04 9.56
C GLU A 613 -24.85 18.22 10.20
N GLU A 614 -24.85 16.91 9.98
CA GLU A 614 -23.78 16.04 10.47
C GLU A 614 -22.48 16.26 9.69
N ALA A 615 -22.58 16.47 8.36
CA ALA A 615 -21.43 16.84 7.55
C ALA A 615 -20.81 18.17 8.00
N ILE A 616 -21.63 19.18 8.32
CA ILE A 616 -21.18 20.48 8.86
C ILE A 616 -20.41 20.28 10.17
N ALA A 617 -20.92 19.45 11.08
CA ALA A 617 -20.25 19.17 12.35
C ALA A 617 -18.88 18.51 12.14
N GLU A 618 -18.77 17.53 11.24
CA GLU A 618 -17.48 16.89 10.95
C GLU A 618 -16.53 17.83 10.20
N TRP A 619 -17.00 18.64 9.24
CA TRP A 619 -16.15 19.65 8.59
C TRP A 619 -15.59 20.68 9.58
N LYS A 620 -16.37 21.10 10.58
CA LYS A 620 -15.88 21.98 11.65
C LYS A 620 -14.77 21.31 12.47
N LYS A 621 -14.90 20.03 12.82
CA LYS A 621 -13.84 19.26 13.49
C LYS A 621 -12.58 19.14 12.64
N ALA A 622 -12.71 18.89 11.34
CA ALA A 622 -11.56 18.89 10.44
C ALA A 622 -10.85 20.27 10.46
N LEU A 623 -11.62 21.35 10.40
CA LEU A 623 -11.10 22.72 10.46
C LEU A 623 -10.53 23.13 11.83
N GLU A 624 -10.77 22.38 12.91
CA GLU A 624 -10.04 22.54 14.18
C GLU A 624 -8.58 22.05 14.06
N LEU A 625 -8.34 21.03 13.23
CA LEU A 625 -6.99 20.49 12.96
C LEU A 625 -6.24 21.31 11.90
N ASP A 626 -6.96 21.81 10.89
CA ASP A 626 -6.40 22.73 9.89
C ASP A 626 -7.39 23.87 9.55
N PRO A 627 -7.32 25.00 10.26
CA PRO A 627 -8.24 26.12 10.05
C PRO A 627 -8.11 26.83 8.70
N GLN A 628 -7.03 26.57 7.93
CA GLN A 628 -6.73 27.27 6.69
C GLN A 628 -6.82 26.37 5.45
N ASP A 629 -7.35 25.14 5.58
CA ASP A 629 -7.58 24.27 4.43
C ASP A 629 -8.75 24.78 3.58
N ALA A 630 -8.42 25.43 2.45
CA ALA A 630 -9.40 26.03 1.54
C ALA A 630 -10.40 25.00 0.99
N ALA A 631 -9.99 23.74 0.80
CA ALA A 631 -10.87 22.70 0.31
C ALA A 631 -11.93 22.32 1.37
N ALA A 632 -11.54 22.08 2.62
CA ALA A 632 -12.44 21.80 3.72
C ALA A 632 -13.38 22.98 4.01
N ILE A 633 -12.90 24.22 3.94
CA ILE A 633 -13.76 25.42 4.05
C ILE A 633 -14.77 25.46 2.90
N SER A 634 -14.33 25.20 1.66
CA SER A 634 -15.23 25.12 0.49
C SER A 634 -16.28 24.02 0.63
N ASN A 635 -15.90 22.86 1.19
CA ASN A 635 -16.82 21.76 1.51
C ASN A 635 -17.80 22.10 2.62
N LEU A 636 -17.35 22.79 3.67
CA LEU A 636 -18.21 23.31 4.72
C LEU A 636 -19.25 24.25 4.12
N GLY A 637 -18.84 25.16 3.25
CA GLY A 637 -19.73 26.04 2.49
C GLY A 637 -20.76 25.27 1.66
N ALA A 638 -20.34 24.20 0.97
CA ALA A 638 -21.25 23.33 0.23
C ALA A 638 -22.27 22.63 1.14
N ALA A 639 -21.84 22.12 2.30
CA ALA A 639 -22.71 21.47 3.27
C ALA A 639 -23.70 22.45 3.91
N LEU A 640 -23.26 23.66 4.25
CA LEU A 640 -24.11 24.77 4.72
C LEU A 640 -25.17 25.12 3.67
N HIS A 641 -24.78 25.19 2.41
CA HIS A 641 -25.71 25.42 1.30
C HIS A 641 -26.73 24.27 1.18
N GLY A 642 -26.30 23.00 1.26
CA GLY A 642 -27.19 21.84 1.28
C GLY A 642 -28.20 21.88 2.45
N ALA A 643 -27.79 22.40 3.60
CA ALA A 643 -28.66 22.61 4.77
C ALA A 643 -29.56 23.87 4.67
N GLY A 644 -29.48 24.64 3.58
CA GLY A 644 -30.26 25.88 3.40
C GLY A 644 -29.71 27.12 4.10
N ARG A 645 -28.50 27.06 4.69
CA ARG A 645 -27.85 28.16 5.43
C ARG A 645 -27.04 29.04 4.48
N MET A 646 -27.74 29.78 3.63
CA MET A 646 -27.15 30.48 2.48
C MET A 646 -26.12 31.55 2.85
N GLU A 647 -26.38 32.37 3.87
CA GLU A 647 -25.46 33.43 4.31
C GLU A 647 -24.15 32.86 4.87
N ASP A 648 -24.25 31.80 5.68
CA ASP A 648 -23.08 31.10 6.21
C ASP A 648 -22.27 30.44 5.09
N ALA A 649 -22.95 29.80 4.14
CA ALA A 649 -22.30 29.17 2.99
C ALA A 649 -21.50 30.20 2.16
N ALA A 650 -22.10 31.36 1.87
CA ALA A 650 -21.44 32.42 1.10
C ALA A 650 -20.19 32.94 1.82
N ARG A 651 -20.26 33.13 3.14
CA ARG A 651 -19.12 33.58 3.95
C ARG A 651 -17.96 32.58 3.93
N GLU A 652 -18.23 31.30 4.15
CA GLU A 652 -17.17 30.28 4.12
C GLU A 652 -16.59 30.10 2.71
N LEU A 653 -17.42 30.12 1.67
CA LEU A 653 -16.93 30.02 0.29
C LEU A 653 -16.06 31.22 -0.11
N ALA A 654 -16.39 32.44 0.33
CA ALA A 654 -15.57 33.62 0.13
C ALA A 654 -14.20 33.46 0.82
N ARG A 655 -14.21 33.00 2.08
CA ARG A 655 -12.98 32.69 2.83
C ARG A 655 -12.12 31.61 2.13
N ALA A 656 -12.74 30.61 1.52
CA ALA A 656 -12.01 29.60 0.74
C ALA A 656 -11.26 30.23 -0.45
N LEU A 657 -11.87 31.20 -1.15
CA LEU A 657 -11.24 31.94 -2.25
C LEU A 657 -10.18 32.95 -1.79
N GLU A 658 -10.29 33.49 -0.57
CA GLU A 658 -9.23 34.32 0.01
C GLU A 658 -7.95 33.51 0.25
N LEU A 659 -8.10 32.24 0.63
CA LEU A 659 -6.98 31.31 0.88
C LEU A 659 -6.44 30.67 -0.41
N ASP A 660 -7.34 30.32 -1.33
CA ASP A 660 -7.02 29.74 -2.63
C ASP A 660 -7.89 30.37 -3.73
N PRO A 661 -7.40 31.45 -4.38
CA PRO A 661 -8.12 32.13 -5.44
C PRO A 661 -8.40 31.26 -6.67
N ASP A 662 -7.72 30.13 -6.82
CA ASP A 662 -7.88 29.21 -7.94
C ASP A 662 -8.68 27.95 -7.54
N ASN A 663 -9.40 28.00 -6.41
CA ASN A 663 -10.21 26.87 -5.94
C ASN A 663 -11.44 26.65 -6.83
N VAL A 664 -11.30 25.74 -7.80
CA VAL A 664 -12.35 25.38 -8.77
C VAL A 664 -13.69 25.08 -8.09
N ARG A 665 -13.68 24.32 -6.99
CA ARG A 665 -14.91 23.91 -6.33
C ARG A 665 -15.59 25.08 -5.60
N ALA A 666 -14.81 25.96 -4.97
CA ALA A 666 -15.35 27.17 -4.37
C ALA A 666 -16.01 28.07 -5.44
N HIS A 667 -15.35 28.27 -6.59
CA HIS A 667 -15.97 28.97 -7.73
C HIS A 667 -17.28 28.32 -8.18
N THR A 668 -17.30 26.99 -8.40
CA THR A 668 -18.53 26.28 -8.80
C THR A 668 -19.65 26.45 -7.78
N ASN A 669 -19.36 26.29 -6.48
CA ASN A 669 -20.37 26.38 -5.43
C ASN A 669 -20.89 27.81 -5.23
N ILE A 670 -20.02 28.82 -5.36
CA ILE A 670 -20.45 30.23 -5.36
C ILE A 670 -21.34 30.51 -6.57
N GLY A 671 -20.97 30.01 -7.76
CA GLY A 671 -21.80 30.10 -8.96
C GLY A 671 -23.20 29.52 -8.74
N ILE A 672 -23.30 28.33 -8.15
CA ILE A 672 -24.59 27.70 -7.81
C ILE A 672 -25.40 28.56 -6.83
N ALA A 673 -24.77 29.06 -5.76
CA ALA A 673 -25.45 29.87 -4.75
C ALA A 673 -25.97 31.20 -5.32
N LEU A 674 -25.17 31.86 -6.17
CA LEU A 674 -25.54 33.09 -6.87
C LEU A 674 -26.67 32.85 -7.88
N ALA A 675 -26.61 31.76 -8.65
CA ALA A 675 -27.65 31.40 -9.62
C ALA A 675 -29.01 31.17 -8.92
N ARG A 676 -29.03 30.45 -7.80
CA ARG A 676 -30.24 30.27 -6.98
C ARG A 676 -30.77 31.57 -6.39
N SER A 677 -29.87 32.52 -6.11
CA SER A 677 -30.21 33.88 -5.67
C SER A 677 -30.58 34.81 -6.85
N LYS A 678 -30.72 34.28 -8.06
CA LYS A 678 -31.03 35.00 -9.32
C LYS A 678 -29.99 36.06 -9.71
N LYS A 679 -28.76 35.98 -9.18
CA LYS A 679 -27.62 36.83 -9.53
C LYS A 679 -26.82 36.21 -10.68
N TYR A 680 -27.47 36.08 -11.83
CA TYR A 680 -26.98 35.25 -12.94
C TYR A 680 -25.65 35.73 -13.54
N ASP A 681 -25.43 37.04 -13.67
CA ASP A 681 -24.17 37.59 -14.22
C ASP A 681 -22.97 37.31 -13.32
N GLU A 682 -23.16 37.40 -12.00
CA GLU A 682 -22.13 37.06 -11.03
C GLU A 682 -21.85 35.55 -11.05
N ALA A 683 -22.90 34.73 -11.10
CA ALA A 683 -22.79 33.28 -11.19
C ALA A 683 -22.01 32.84 -12.44
N ALA A 684 -22.31 33.42 -13.61
CA ALA A 684 -21.63 33.13 -14.87
C ALA A 684 -20.12 33.33 -14.76
N ARG A 685 -19.66 34.45 -14.18
CA ARG A 685 -18.23 34.73 -13.99
C ARG A 685 -17.53 33.69 -13.13
N HIS A 686 -18.18 33.22 -12.07
CA HIS A 686 -17.61 32.15 -11.23
C HIS A 686 -17.56 30.80 -11.97
N PHE A 687 -18.60 30.44 -12.73
CA PHE A 687 -18.58 29.23 -13.54
C PHE A 687 -17.53 29.28 -14.64
N GLU A 688 -17.41 30.41 -15.34
CA GLU A 688 -16.38 30.63 -16.35
C GLU A 688 -14.99 30.50 -15.75
N ARG A 689 -14.73 31.14 -14.60
CA ARG A 689 -13.46 31.00 -13.89
C ARG A 689 -13.17 29.56 -13.48
N ALA A 690 -14.15 28.82 -12.97
CA ALA A 690 -14.00 27.40 -12.66
C ALA A 690 -13.62 26.58 -13.91
N LEU A 691 -14.20 26.89 -15.06
CA LEU A 691 -13.96 26.20 -16.32
C LEU A 691 -12.66 26.63 -17.01
N GLU A 692 -12.18 27.85 -16.80
CA GLU A 692 -10.83 28.28 -17.18
C GLU A 692 -9.77 27.48 -16.43
N LEU A 693 -9.95 27.38 -15.10
CA LEU A 693 -9.06 26.65 -14.21
C LEU A 693 -9.13 25.13 -14.44
N ARG A 694 -10.32 24.61 -14.76
CA ARG A 694 -10.55 23.20 -15.06
C ARG A 694 -11.59 23.01 -16.16
N PRO A 695 -11.18 22.96 -17.44
CA PRO A 695 -12.10 22.78 -18.56
C PRO A 695 -12.90 21.47 -18.54
N GLY A 696 -12.37 20.44 -17.85
CA GLY A 696 -13.01 19.13 -17.68
C GLY A 696 -13.82 18.96 -16.39
N ASP A 697 -14.23 20.05 -15.73
CA ASP A 697 -15.07 19.96 -14.53
C ASP A 697 -16.54 19.74 -14.92
N ALA A 698 -17.01 18.48 -14.83
CA ALA A 698 -18.36 18.11 -15.24
C ALA A 698 -19.44 18.80 -14.39
N GLN A 699 -19.18 19.02 -13.09
CA GLN A 699 -20.12 19.66 -12.19
C GLN A 699 -20.28 21.14 -12.53
N ALA A 700 -19.18 21.87 -12.73
CA ALA A 700 -19.22 23.26 -13.17
C ALA A 700 -19.97 23.42 -14.50
N ARG A 701 -19.71 22.52 -15.46
CA ARG A 701 -20.42 22.51 -16.76
C ARG A 701 -21.91 22.23 -16.60
N SER A 702 -22.28 21.25 -15.79
CA SER A 702 -23.68 20.91 -15.55
C SER A 702 -24.43 22.05 -14.86
N ALA A 703 -23.84 22.64 -13.82
CA ALA A 703 -24.44 23.76 -13.09
C ALA A 703 -24.56 25.02 -13.95
N TYR A 704 -23.52 25.36 -14.71
CA TYR A 704 -23.57 26.50 -15.63
C TYR A 704 -24.59 26.27 -16.74
N GLY A 705 -24.62 25.07 -17.31
CA GLY A 705 -25.63 24.67 -18.29
C GLY A 705 -27.06 24.77 -17.75
N GLY A 706 -27.31 24.28 -16.53
CA GLY A 706 -28.61 24.42 -15.85
C GLY A 706 -29.03 25.89 -15.68
N MET A 707 -28.11 26.74 -15.24
CA MET A 707 -28.35 28.19 -15.15
C MET A 707 -28.70 28.81 -16.52
N LEU A 708 -27.98 28.41 -17.58
CA LEU A 708 -28.25 28.88 -18.95
C LEU A 708 -29.62 28.42 -19.48
N VAL A 709 -30.11 27.24 -19.07
CA VAL A 709 -31.49 26.80 -19.35
C VAL A 709 -32.51 27.74 -18.72
N GLU A 710 -32.27 28.16 -17.47
CA GLU A 710 -33.15 29.09 -16.76
C GLU A 710 -33.17 30.48 -17.42
N THR A 711 -32.00 31.00 -17.80
CA THR A 711 -31.87 32.34 -18.43
C THR A 711 -32.23 32.34 -19.91
N GLY A 712 -32.33 31.17 -20.55
CA GLY A 712 -32.81 31.00 -21.92
C GLY A 712 -31.74 30.92 -23.01
N ASP A 713 -30.45 30.90 -22.66
CA ASP A 713 -29.34 30.70 -23.61
C ASP A 713 -29.16 29.19 -23.89
N LEU A 714 -30.13 28.61 -24.59
CA LEU A 714 -30.27 27.17 -24.77
C LEU A 714 -29.15 26.54 -25.60
N GLU A 715 -28.58 27.26 -26.58
CA GLU A 715 -27.49 26.73 -27.40
C GLU A 715 -26.21 26.55 -26.58
N LYS A 716 -25.85 27.55 -25.76
CA LYS A 716 -24.71 27.40 -24.84
C LYS A 716 -24.99 26.34 -23.78
N ALA A 717 -26.21 26.29 -23.24
CA ALA A 717 -26.61 25.27 -22.28
C ALA A 717 -26.36 23.85 -22.82
N LEU A 718 -26.86 23.54 -24.02
CA LEU A 718 -26.68 22.24 -24.66
C LEU A 718 -25.19 21.92 -24.90
N THR A 719 -24.38 22.91 -25.25
CA THR A 719 -22.93 22.74 -25.43
C THR A 719 -22.23 22.33 -24.13
N HIS A 720 -22.48 23.05 -23.04
CA HIS A 720 -21.89 22.72 -21.74
C HIS A 720 -22.37 21.37 -21.21
N LEU A 721 -23.68 21.10 -21.31
CA LEU A 721 -24.31 19.88 -20.79
C LEU A 721 -23.91 18.62 -21.58
N ARG A 722 -23.73 18.72 -22.89
CA ARG A 722 -23.19 17.61 -23.70
C ARG A 722 -21.81 17.19 -23.22
N VAL A 723 -20.91 18.16 -23.02
CA VAL A 723 -19.56 17.87 -22.51
C VAL A 723 -19.63 17.33 -21.08
N ALA A 724 -20.53 17.83 -20.24
CA ALA A 724 -20.75 17.27 -18.90
C ALA A 724 -21.13 15.78 -18.95
N LEU A 725 -22.01 15.39 -19.88
CA LEU A 725 -22.43 14.00 -20.07
C LEU A 725 -21.36 13.11 -20.73
N GLU A 726 -20.48 13.66 -21.58
CA GLU A 726 -19.32 12.94 -22.08
C GLU A 726 -18.32 12.63 -20.94
N LEU A 727 -18.18 13.55 -20.00
CA LEU A 727 -17.31 13.40 -18.82
C LEU A 727 -17.93 12.52 -17.74
N THR A 728 -19.25 12.56 -17.56
CA THR A 728 -19.97 11.84 -16.51
C THR A 728 -21.34 11.39 -17.03
N PRO A 729 -21.40 10.26 -17.76
CA PRO A 729 -22.60 9.81 -18.48
C PRO A 729 -23.77 9.37 -17.59
N ASP A 730 -23.53 9.20 -16.30
CA ASP A 730 -24.41 8.67 -15.27
C ASP A 730 -24.84 9.73 -14.23
N SER A 731 -24.49 11.01 -14.42
CA SER A 731 -24.91 12.10 -13.53
C SER A 731 -26.41 12.40 -13.70
N PRO A 732 -27.25 12.19 -12.66
CA PRO A 732 -28.68 12.48 -12.75
C PRO A 732 -28.95 13.97 -13.02
N ASP A 733 -28.22 14.87 -12.36
CA ASP A 733 -28.31 16.31 -12.56
C ASP A 733 -27.99 16.72 -14.01
N ALA A 734 -26.89 16.21 -14.58
CA ALA A 734 -26.50 16.54 -15.94
C ALA A 734 -27.51 15.98 -16.97
N LEU A 735 -28.01 14.78 -16.73
CA LEU A 735 -29.06 14.15 -17.56
C LEU A 735 -30.35 14.97 -17.51
N ASN A 736 -30.79 15.38 -16.32
CA ASN A 736 -31.97 16.22 -16.11
C ASN A 736 -31.82 17.58 -16.78
N ASN A 737 -30.71 18.27 -16.57
CA ASN A 737 -30.45 19.59 -17.15
C ASN A 737 -30.36 19.52 -18.68
N TYR A 738 -29.70 18.49 -19.24
CA TYR A 738 -29.63 18.31 -20.70
C TYR A 738 -31.00 18.02 -21.30
N ALA A 739 -31.79 17.15 -20.66
CA ALA A 739 -33.15 16.86 -21.07
C ALA A 739 -34.05 18.10 -20.98
N ALA A 740 -33.92 18.89 -19.91
CA ALA A 740 -34.64 20.15 -19.74
C ALA A 740 -34.27 21.18 -20.81
N ALA A 741 -32.98 21.28 -21.17
CA ALA A 741 -32.50 22.14 -22.26
C ALA A 741 -33.13 21.73 -23.60
N LEU A 742 -33.12 20.43 -23.93
CA LEU A 742 -33.75 19.88 -25.14
C LEU A 742 -35.26 20.17 -25.18
N ALA A 743 -35.97 19.91 -24.08
CA ALA A 743 -37.40 20.17 -23.99
C ALA A 743 -37.73 21.68 -24.14
N ARG A 744 -36.93 22.56 -23.54
CA ARG A 744 -37.11 24.02 -23.66
C ARG A 744 -36.77 24.54 -25.07
N ALA A 745 -35.92 23.84 -25.80
CA ALA A 745 -35.64 24.06 -27.22
C ALA A 745 -36.70 23.44 -28.16
N GLY A 746 -37.80 22.89 -27.62
CA GLY A 746 -38.87 22.26 -28.40
C GLY A 746 -38.59 20.83 -28.86
N ARG A 747 -37.42 20.26 -28.50
CA ARG A 747 -36.99 18.90 -28.85
C ARG A 747 -37.49 17.88 -27.82
N TYR A 748 -38.81 17.81 -27.65
CA TYR A 748 -39.43 17.02 -26.57
C TYR A 748 -39.13 15.53 -26.66
N GLN A 749 -39.25 14.92 -27.85
CA GLN A 749 -38.98 13.48 -28.03
C GLN A 749 -37.53 13.11 -27.73
N ASP A 750 -36.58 13.99 -28.10
CA ASP A 750 -35.16 13.79 -27.83
C ASP A 750 -34.82 13.89 -26.33
N SER A 751 -35.63 14.60 -25.53
CA SER A 751 -35.40 14.77 -24.10
C SER A 751 -35.78 13.53 -23.27
N LEU A 752 -36.75 12.73 -23.74
CA LEU A 752 -37.36 11.66 -22.94
C LEU A 752 -36.37 10.55 -22.52
N PRO A 753 -35.44 10.07 -23.39
CA PRO A 753 -34.47 9.05 -23.00
C PRO A 753 -33.56 9.50 -21.85
N TYR A 754 -33.19 10.78 -21.82
CA TYR A 754 -32.30 11.33 -20.79
C TYR A 754 -33.00 11.49 -19.44
N PHE A 755 -34.26 11.96 -19.43
CA PHE A 755 -35.07 11.97 -18.22
C PHE A 755 -35.29 10.57 -17.65
N ARG A 756 -35.59 9.58 -18.52
CA ARG A 756 -35.72 8.18 -18.10
C ARG A 756 -34.44 7.66 -17.46
N LYS A 757 -33.31 7.90 -18.11
CA LYS A 757 -32.00 7.50 -17.60
C LYS A 757 -31.69 8.16 -16.24
N ALA A 758 -32.03 9.44 -16.07
CA ALA A 758 -31.87 10.11 -14.78
C ALA A 758 -32.70 9.42 -13.66
N LEU A 759 -33.93 9.03 -13.97
CA LEU A 759 -34.81 8.32 -13.02
C LEU A 759 -34.36 6.88 -12.73
N GLU A 760 -33.59 6.23 -13.61
CA GLU A 760 -32.97 4.93 -13.30
C GLU A 760 -31.98 5.05 -12.13
N PHE A 761 -31.30 6.19 -12.01
CA PHE A 761 -30.37 6.48 -10.92
C PHE A 761 -31.08 7.05 -9.68
N GLU A 762 -32.06 7.92 -9.86
CA GLU A 762 -32.81 8.55 -8.76
C GLU A 762 -34.34 8.37 -8.90
N PRO A 763 -34.85 7.15 -8.64
CA PRO A 763 -36.27 6.82 -8.88
C PRO A 763 -37.25 7.51 -7.93
N ASN A 764 -36.75 8.15 -6.87
CA ASN A 764 -37.58 8.85 -5.88
C ASN A 764 -37.34 10.38 -5.90
N SER A 765 -36.75 10.92 -6.97
CA SER A 765 -36.58 12.37 -7.10
C SER A 765 -37.86 13.05 -7.60
N ALA A 766 -38.46 13.90 -6.77
CA ALA A 766 -39.65 14.66 -7.13
C ALA A 766 -39.41 15.57 -8.34
N GLU A 767 -38.23 16.17 -8.44
CA GLU A 767 -37.85 17.06 -9.54
C GLU A 767 -37.77 16.30 -10.87
N LEU A 768 -37.10 15.15 -10.90
CA LEU A 768 -36.97 14.34 -12.11
C LEU A 768 -38.33 13.86 -12.61
N HIS A 769 -39.18 13.37 -11.70
CA HIS A 769 -40.55 13.00 -12.02
C HIS A 769 -41.35 14.18 -12.59
N PHE A 770 -41.19 15.38 -12.00
CA PHE A 770 -41.88 16.58 -12.46
C PHE A 770 -41.43 17.00 -13.86
N ASN A 771 -40.12 17.11 -14.09
CA ASN A 771 -39.55 17.53 -15.38
C ASN A 771 -39.87 16.52 -16.49
N TYR A 772 -39.74 15.22 -16.21
CA TYR A 772 -40.08 14.17 -17.16
C TYR A 772 -41.58 14.15 -17.49
N GLY A 773 -42.43 14.22 -16.45
CA GLY A 773 -43.88 14.24 -16.63
C GLY A 773 -44.35 15.44 -17.45
N ARG A 774 -43.74 16.62 -17.20
CA ARG A 774 -43.98 17.83 -17.99
C ARG A 774 -43.57 17.64 -19.46
N ALA A 775 -42.40 17.06 -19.72
CA ALA A 775 -41.91 16.84 -21.08
C ALA A 775 -42.78 15.83 -21.84
N LEU A 776 -43.21 14.74 -21.19
CA LEU A 776 -44.12 13.75 -21.76
C LEU A 776 -45.47 14.36 -22.16
N ALA A 777 -46.07 15.13 -21.26
CA ALA A 777 -47.38 15.73 -21.51
C ALA A 777 -47.35 16.71 -22.68
N VAL A 778 -46.32 17.56 -22.75
CA VAL A 778 -46.13 18.49 -23.88
C VAL A 778 -45.77 17.75 -25.16
N GLY A 779 -45.02 16.64 -25.06
CA GLY A 779 -44.67 15.77 -26.17
C GLY A 779 -45.81 14.89 -26.70
N GLY A 780 -47.01 14.96 -26.10
CA GLY A 780 -48.23 14.27 -26.55
C GLY A 780 -48.66 13.07 -25.71
N ASP A 781 -47.84 12.58 -24.78
CA ASP A 781 -48.19 11.49 -23.85
C ASP A 781 -48.69 12.05 -22.51
N VAL A 782 -49.88 12.64 -22.55
CA VAL A 782 -50.52 13.27 -21.38
C VAL A 782 -50.79 12.26 -20.27
N LYS A 783 -51.11 10.99 -20.61
CA LYS A 783 -51.44 9.95 -19.62
C LYS A 783 -50.22 9.58 -18.79
N THR A 784 -49.10 9.26 -19.43
CA THR A 784 -47.86 8.92 -18.71
C THR A 784 -47.28 10.16 -18.04
N GLY A 785 -47.36 11.32 -18.69
CA GLY A 785 -46.97 12.60 -18.11
C GLY A 785 -47.69 12.91 -16.80
N LEU A 786 -49.00 12.74 -16.78
CA LEU A 786 -49.83 12.91 -15.58
C LEU A 786 -49.39 11.99 -14.44
N ALA A 787 -49.14 10.70 -14.72
CA ALA A 787 -48.70 9.75 -13.70
C ALA A 787 -47.35 10.14 -13.05
N HIS A 788 -46.41 10.67 -13.85
CA HIS A 788 -45.14 11.16 -13.32
C HIS A 788 -45.32 12.45 -12.49
N VAL A 789 -46.19 13.38 -12.91
CA VAL A 789 -46.47 14.59 -12.12
C VAL A 789 -47.23 14.26 -10.82
N GLU A 790 -48.14 13.28 -10.82
CA GLU A 790 -48.77 12.74 -9.61
C GLU A 790 -47.71 12.18 -8.64
N LYS A 791 -46.76 11.40 -9.15
CA LYS A 791 -45.65 10.86 -8.36
C LYS A 791 -44.76 11.96 -7.79
N ALA A 792 -44.46 13.00 -8.58
CA ALA A 792 -43.72 14.17 -8.12
C ALA A 792 -44.43 14.91 -6.98
N ALA A 793 -45.74 15.10 -7.09
CA ALA A 793 -46.56 15.71 -6.04
C ALA A 793 -46.51 14.88 -4.75
N GLN A 794 -46.63 13.55 -4.85
CA GLN A 794 -46.50 12.66 -3.69
C GLN A 794 -45.12 12.73 -3.04
N LEU A 795 -44.05 12.65 -3.82
CA LEU A 795 -42.67 12.69 -3.33
C LEU A 795 -42.32 14.04 -2.68
N SER A 796 -42.93 15.13 -3.14
CA SER A 796 -42.81 16.46 -2.52
C SER A 796 -43.73 16.70 -1.32
N GLY A 797 -44.43 15.67 -0.83
CA GLY A 797 -45.38 15.80 0.28
C GLY A 797 -46.61 16.66 -0.05
N ASN A 798 -46.89 16.87 -1.34
CA ASN A 798 -47.92 17.79 -1.85
C ASN A 798 -47.75 19.23 -1.32
N ALA A 799 -46.51 19.70 -1.20
CA ALA A 799 -46.19 21.01 -0.66
C ALA A 799 -45.63 22.00 -1.71
N GLU A 800 -45.40 21.55 -2.95
CA GLU A 800 -44.79 22.37 -4.01
C GLU A 800 -45.85 23.01 -4.93
N PRO A 801 -46.07 24.34 -4.88
CA PRO A 801 -47.13 25.00 -5.63
C PRO A 801 -47.04 24.80 -7.14
N VAL A 802 -45.82 24.85 -7.69
CA VAL A 802 -45.57 24.71 -9.13
C VAL A 802 -45.89 23.30 -9.63
N ILE A 803 -45.59 22.27 -8.83
CA ILE A 803 -45.91 20.87 -9.17
C ILE A 803 -47.43 20.68 -9.15
N LEU A 804 -48.10 21.21 -8.12
CA LEU A 804 -49.55 21.09 -7.96
C LEU A 804 -50.34 21.91 -8.99
N GLU A 805 -49.84 23.08 -9.38
CA GLU A 805 -50.40 23.87 -10.49
C GLU A 805 -50.36 23.04 -11.78
N ARG A 806 -49.19 22.48 -12.13
CA ARG A 806 -49.06 21.65 -13.33
C ARG A 806 -49.92 20.41 -13.27
N LEU A 807 -50.04 19.80 -12.09
CA LEU A 807 -50.92 18.66 -11.87
C LEU A 807 -52.40 19.03 -12.15
N ALA A 808 -52.83 20.20 -11.68
CA ALA A 808 -54.18 20.71 -11.92
C ALA A 808 -54.44 20.95 -13.42
N GLU A 809 -53.47 21.55 -14.14
CA GLU A 809 -53.56 21.75 -15.59
C GLU A 809 -53.68 20.43 -16.35
N LEU A 810 -52.89 19.42 -15.96
CA LEU A 810 -52.93 18.10 -16.60
C LEU A 810 -54.23 17.37 -16.30
N TYR A 811 -54.75 17.43 -15.07
CA TYR A 811 -56.08 16.88 -14.75
C TYR A 811 -57.19 17.54 -15.55
N GLU A 812 -57.15 18.86 -15.71
CA GLU A 812 -58.11 19.59 -16.53
C GLU A 812 -58.05 19.12 -17.99
N SER A 813 -56.84 19.03 -18.55
CA SER A 813 -56.63 18.54 -19.93
C SER A 813 -57.09 17.09 -20.14
N ALA A 814 -57.07 16.27 -19.08
CA ALA A 814 -57.53 14.89 -19.08
C ALA A 814 -59.04 14.75 -18.78
N GLY A 815 -59.79 15.86 -18.64
CA GLY A 815 -61.22 15.86 -18.33
C GLY A 815 -61.56 15.52 -16.87
N ARG A 816 -60.56 15.43 -15.98
CA ARG A 816 -60.71 15.11 -14.55
C ARG A 816 -60.94 16.38 -13.72
N ARG A 817 -62.05 17.07 -13.97
CA ARG A 817 -62.34 18.42 -13.42
C ARG A 817 -62.30 18.49 -11.89
N THR A 818 -62.84 17.47 -11.20
CA THR A 818 -62.84 17.39 -9.73
C THR A 818 -61.42 17.29 -9.15
N ASP A 819 -60.56 16.49 -9.79
CA ASP A 819 -59.16 16.34 -9.38
C ASP A 819 -58.35 17.61 -9.69
N ALA A 820 -58.62 18.25 -10.83
CA ALA A 820 -58.04 19.54 -11.20
C ALA A 820 -58.35 20.62 -10.16
N LEU A 821 -59.61 20.74 -9.74
CA LEU A 821 -60.03 21.68 -8.70
C LEU A 821 -59.34 21.39 -7.36
N ALA A 822 -59.26 20.12 -6.96
CA ALA A 822 -58.58 19.72 -5.72
C ALA A 822 -57.08 20.04 -5.75
N ALA A 823 -56.40 19.76 -6.86
CA ALA A 823 -55.00 20.11 -7.05
C ALA A 823 -54.78 21.63 -7.05
N ALA A 824 -55.63 22.41 -7.73
CA ALA A 824 -55.53 23.88 -7.76
C ALA A 824 -55.70 24.51 -6.37
N ARG A 825 -56.65 24.02 -5.55
CA ARG A 825 -56.83 24.49 -4.16
C ARG A 825 -55.63 24.16 -3.28
N ARG A 826 -55.04 22.96 -3.45
CA ARG A 826 -53.81 22.59 -2.73
C ARG A 826 -52.63 23.46 -3.16
N ALA A 827 -52.51 23.74 -4.46
CA ALA A 827 -51.48 24.63 -4.99
C ALA A 827 -51.60 26.03 -4.37
N GLU A 828 -52.81 26.60 -4.32
CA GLU A 828 -53.08 27.89 -3.68
C GLU A 828 -52.63 27.89 -2.21
N GLN A 829 -53.07 26.87 -1.44
CA GLN A 829 -52.71 26.77 -0.03
C GLN A 829 -51.19 26.66 0.17
N ALA A 830 -50.53 25.85 -0.65
CA ALA A 830 -49.08 25.71 -0.61
C ALA A 830 -48.36 27.03 -0.93
N ALA A 831 -48.85 27.81 -1.92
CA ALA A 831 -48.29 29.10 -2.28
C ALA A 831 -48.40 30.12 -1.13
N ARG A 832 -49.55 30.17 -0.45
CA ARG A 832 -49.75 31.01 0.76
C ARG A 832 -48.83 30.62 1.90
N LEU A 833 -48.66 29.32 2.15
CA LEU A 833 -47.74 28.83 3.19
C LEU A 833 -46.28 29.22 2.90
N LYS A 834 -45.91 29.37 1.63
CA LYS A 834 -44.59 29.85 1.20
C LYS A 834 -44.48 31.39 1.10
N GLY A 835 -45.57 32.12 1.41
CA GLY A 835 -45.60 33.58 1.36
C GLY A 835 -45.70 34.18 -0.05
N ASP A 836 -46.01 33.38 -1.08
CA ASP A 836 -46.18 33.86 -2.46
C ASP A 836 -47.65 34.20 -2.73
N GLU A 837 -48.09 35.34 -2.20
CA GLU A 837 -49.48 35.81 -2.35
C GLU A 837 -49.85 36.10 -3.82
N THR A 838 -48.88 36.43 -4.66
CA THR A 838 -49.12 36.70 -6.08
C THR A 838 -49.45 35.39 -6.83
N HIS A 839 -48.67 34.34 -6.59
CA HIS A 839 -48.93 33.03 -7.15
C HIS A 839 -50.22 32.43 -6.57
N ALA A 840 -50.46 32.59 -5.27
CA ALA A 840 -51.70 32.17 -4.63
C ALA A 840 -52.94 32.82 -5.26
N ALA A 841 -52.91 34.13 -5.53
CA ALA A 841 -54.02 34.82 -6.18
C ALA A 841 -54.32 34.27 -7.59
N LYS A 842 -53.28 33.96 -8.37
CA LYS A 842 -53.42 33.32 -9.69
C LYS A 842 -54.08 31.94 -9.57
N LEU A 843 -53.64 31.13 -8.61
CA LEU A 843 -54.15 29.77 -8.38
C LEU A 843 -55.60 29.79 -7.85
N ALA A 844 -55.94 30.78 -7.03
CA ALA A 844 -57.33 31.01 -6.60
C ALA A 844 -58.25 31.29 -7.79
N GLY A 845 -57.80 32.10 -8.75
CA GLY A 845 -58.52 32.35 -10.00
C GLY A 845 -58.71 31.07 -10.84
N MET A 846 -57.68 30.22 -10.91
CA MET A 846 -57.77 28.90 -11.56
C MET A 846 -58.80 28.00 -10.87
N ALA A 847 -58.78 27.92 -9.53
CA ALA A 847 -59.72 27.12 -8.77
C ALA A 847 -61.18 27.62 -8.93
N GLN A 848 -61.40 28.94 -8.95
CA GLN A 848 -62.73 29.51 -9.19
C GLN A 848 -63.26 29.17 -10.59
N ARG A 849 -62.40 29.22 -11.62
CA ARG A 849 -62.74 28.83 -12.99
C ARG A 849 -63.11 27.35 -13.09
N LEU A 850 -62.38 26.48 -12.40
CA LEU A 850 -62.63 25.03 -12.39
C LEU A 850 -63.90 24.65 -11.59
N ALA A 851 -64.30 25.47 -10.62
CA ALA A 851 -65.47 25.25 -9.77
C ALA A 851 -66.81 25.70 -10.39
N ARG A 852 -66.77 26.69 -11.31
CA ARG A 852 -67.90 27.04 -12.19
C ARG A 852 -68.02 25.99 -13.29
#